data_AF-A0A914PHE0-F1
#
_entry.id   AF-A0A914PHE0-F1
#
_cell.length_a   1.000
_cell.length_b   1.000
_cell.length_c   1.000
_cell.angle_alpha   90.00
_cell.angle_beta   90.00
_cell.angle_gamma   90.00
#
_symmetry.space_group_name_H-M   'P 1'
#
loop_
_entity.id
_entity.type
_entity.pdbx_description
1 polymer ?
#
loop_
_entity_poly.entity_id
_entity_poly.type
_entity_poly.pdbx_seq_one_letter_code
_entity_poly.pdbx_strand_id
1 'polypeptide(L)'
;MKTLLFCFLAAVLFVGAKAIVDIRSFFPFGVANGDQYLAAGDDTYSAEQPLTVPFNFFNFPHTSLWVNVNGAISFLSPITTYTPTCQPVSRNFRMVSPFWADVDTKYETPSPASAVSFRESTNPSDLQQAEREVMYAFNLTSIDLTWTYIVTWYNVTFYNDDPSRNIRNSFQAILTTNGDNSFVIFLYNKIQWTTGTASNGDANGLGGTPAQVGFDAGDGENRYMLNVSCTNDVLYVNNMSNIGVPGEFVFQVDSDVIHTPPPITRPTRPTLPPTIAGSTLPPLSPTMPPSTTPSTPPKGLDRNCGCTRNKIWLDIVAVMDNSLSMGQTGFAQIQANLASIVGQLTLSSVPGYSSRIALVTFASAATKVADLNAFNDTNMFMKKLFAIPVANDDKVNILSGLQMANIILGNNVVANRRRVVILYTSAYDDTGSESPVSLALNMREDNIKIITIAFSQKMGSDEVNKVGELAWPSFDFVNEEPGLPDKMYNALCQTNCFCPPNWQQYTTNITDQYAPGYGVCLYLSSITSAWIPASFACGNEVPGAYLTTESTSEKHNFNFAYAKKSNNSNGVYSYHIGLQYQNGQYSWQQFNGSNPVPLDNSYTYWNAGYPNQNIGECVKVDRIFGSSYRWTNVNCYSSFLNYICEVYTCDTDNYCPPNKR
;
A
#
# COMPACT_ATOMS: atom_id res chain seq x y z
N MET A 1 -33.32 38.96 18.69
CA MET A 1 -31.88 38.99 18.36
C MET A 1 -31.24 37.75 19.00
N LYS A 2 -30.80 36.80 18.17
CA LYS A 2 -29.87 35.68 18.38
C LYS A 2 -29.87 34.89 19.73
N THR A 3 -30.52 33.73 19.64
CA THR A 3 -30.05 32.35 19.93
C THR A 3 -28.59 32.18 20.41
N LEU A 4 -28.36 31.35 21.45
CA LEU A 4 -27.79 29.99 21.33
C LEU A 4 -27.71 29.27 22.69
N LEU A 5 -28.36 28.11 22.77
CA LEU A 5 -28.27 27.12 23.83
C LEU A 5 -27.36 25.99 23.32
N PHE A 6 -26.26 25.72 24.03
CA PHE A 6 -25.39 24.57 23.79
C PHE A 6 -26.02 23.34 24.46
N CYS A 7 -26.24 22.25 23.72
CA CYS A 7 -26.51 20.94 24.28
C CYS A 7 -25.68 19.87 23.56
N PHE A 8 -25.26 18.90 24.36
CA PHE A 8 -24.18 17.93 24.20
C PHE A 8 -24.67 16.59 23.56
N LEU A 9 -23.68 15.78 23.13
CA LEU A 9 -23.73 14.35 22.71
C LEU A 9 -24.39 14.04 21.34
N ALA A 10 -23.91 13.10 20.53
CA ALA A 10 -22.78 12.17 20.57
C ALA A 10 -22.48 11.74 19.12
N ALA A 11 -21.21 11.64 18.75
CA ALA A 11 -20.81 11.09 17.45
C ALA A 11 -20.74 9.56 17.54
N VAL A 12 -21.65 8.88 16.84
CA VAL A 12 -21.48 7.49 16.42
C VAL A 12 -20.66 7.54 15.13
N LEU A 13 -19.51 6.86 15.10
CA LEU A 13 -18.75 6.70 13.86
C LEU A 13 -18.88 5.28 13.33
N PHE A 14 -19.24 5.21 12.06
CA PHE A 14 -18.90 4.11 11.19
C PHE A 14 -17.66 4.50 10.39
N VAL A 15 -16.62 3.68 10.51
CA VAL A 15 -15.36 3.73 9.76
C VAL A 15 -15.50 2.86 8.51
N GLY A 16 -14.97 3.33 7.38
CA GLY A 16 -14.86 2.58 6.13
C GLY A 16 -13.65 2.99 5.31
N ALA A 17 -12.43 2.70 5.77
CA ALA A 17 -11.23 2.62 4.93
C ALA A 17 -10.55 1.27 5.17
N LYS A 18 -10.37 0.46 4.12
CA LYS A 18 -9.58 -0.78 4.17
C LYS A 18 -8.11 -0.43 4.45
N ALA A 19 -7.70 -0.48 5.72
CA ALA A 19 -6.30 -0.42 6.11
C ALA A 19 -5.75 -1.86 6.12
N ILE A 20 -4.73 -2.14 5.32
CA ILE A 20 -3.85 -3.30 5.53
C ILE A 20 -2.68 -2.78 6.37
N VAL A 21 -2.14 -3.57 7.29
CA VAL A 21 -0.90 -3.18 7.98
C VAL A 21 0.22 -3.24 6.95
N ASP A 22 0.69 -2.07 6.51
CA ASP A 22 1.87 -1.94 5.65
C ASP A 22 3.06 -2.65 6.32
N ILE A 23 3.92 -3.32 5.55
CA ILE A 23 5.10 -4.00 6.11
C ILE A 23 6.00 -3.04 6.92
N ARG A 24 5.97 -1.73 6.60
CA ARG A 24 6.68 -0.67 7.33
C ARG A 24 6.06 -0.32 8.67
N SER A 25 4.82 -0.78 8.92
CA SER A 25 4.13 -0.66 10.20
C SER A 25 4.35 -1.87 11.10
N PHE A 26 5.02 -2.92 10.61
CA PHE A 26 5.52 -3.99 11.47
C PHE A 26 6.57 -3.44 12.43
N PHE A 27 6.75 -4.12 13.55
CA PHE A 27 7.93 -3.89 14.39
C PHE A 27 9.17 -4.19 13.55
N PRO A 28 10.24 -3.36 13.63
CA PRO A 28 11.45 -3.60 12.87
C PRO A 28 11.96 -5.03 13.07
N PHE A 29 12.35 -5.70 11.99
CA PHE A 29 12.77 -7.10 12.00
C PHE A 29 13.98 -7.33 11.08
N GLY A 30 14.61 -8.48 11.25
CA GLY A 30 15.77 -8.96 10.52
C GLY A 30 17.13 -8.64 11.14
N VAL A 31 18.20 -9.09 10.47
CA VAL A 31 19.58 -9.10 11.02
C VAL A 31 20.02 -7.72 11.52
N ALA A 32 19.66 -6.65 10.82
CA ALA A 32 20.01 -5.27 11.19
C ALA A 32 19.38 -4.83 12.53
N ASN A 33 18.31 -5.49 12.98
CA ASN A 33 17.63 -5.25 14.24
C ASN A 33 18.02 -6.28 15.34
N GLY A 34 18.96 -7.19 15.04
CA GLY A 34 19.45 -8.21 15.97
C GLY A 34 18.62 -9.49 15.99
N ASP A 35 17.77 -9.73 14.98
CA ASP A 35 16.98 -10.95 14.92
C ASP A 35 17.83 -12.19 14.67
N GLN A 36 17.48 -13.26 15.37
CA GLN A 36 17.84 -14.63 15.00
C GLN A 36 16.90 -15.12 13.90
N TYR A 37 17.32 -16.18 13.22
CA TYR A 37 16.57 -16.80 12.14
C TYR A 37 16.45 -18.30 12.39
N LEU A 38 15.29 -18.87 12.05
CA LEU A 38 15.17 -20.34 11.96
C LEU A 38 16.11 -20.88 10.88
N ALA A 39 16.28 -22.20 10.79
CA ALA A 39 16.88 -22.79 9.59
C ALA A 39 15.82 -22.90 8.49
N ALA A 40 16.18 -22.55 7.25
CA ALA A 40 15.33 -22.76 6.09
C ALA A 40 14.99 -24.25 5.98
N GLY A 41 13.72 -24.52 5.79
CA GLY A 41 13.20 -25.88 5.85
C GLY A 41 11.70 -25.92 5.95
N ASP A 42 11.23 -27.10 6.28
CA ASP A 42 9.84 -27.48 6.40
C ASP A 42 9.70 -28.22 7.73
N ASP A 43 8.65 -27.88 8.47
CA ASP A 43 8.44 -28.32 9.86
C ASP A 43 9.59 -28.02 10.84
N THR A 44 10.41 -27.01 10.55
CA THR A 44 11.51 -26.58 11.44
C THR A 44 11.01 -25.70 12.59
N TYR A 45 11.76 -25.72 13.69
CA TYR A 45 11.50 -24.91 14.88
C TYR A 45 12.82 -24.49 15.53
N SER A 46 12.77 -23.45 16.37
CA SER A 46 13.94 -22.91 17.07
C SER A 46 14.43 -23.88 18.15
N ALA A 47 15.66 -23.69 18.64
CA ALA A 47 15.98 -24.15 19.99
C ALA A 47 15.05 -23.45 21.01
N GLU A 48 14.96 -24.00 22.22
CA GLU A 48 14.24 -23.33 23.32
C GLU A 48 14.84 -21.94 23.58
N GLN A 49 14.00 -20.90 23.52
CA GLN A 49 14.40 -19.52 23.71
C GLN A 49 14.04 -19.09 25.13
N PRO A 50 15.02 -18.76 26.00
CA PRO A 50 14.74 -18.27 27.34
C PRO A 50 14.16 -16.85 27.29
N LEU A 51 13.32 -16.51 28.28
CA LEU A 51 12.71 -15.19 28.44
C LEU A 51 13.27 -14.47 29.67
N THR A 52 13.56 -13.17 29.56
CA THR A 52 14.17 -12.40 30.67
C THR A 52 13.28 -12.35 31.92
N VAL A 53 11.98 -12.17 31.72
CA VAL A 53 10.95 -12.36 32.76
C VAL A 53 9.85 -13.28 32.24
N PRO A 54 9.15 -14.03 33.11
CA PRO A 54 8.13 -14.96 32.65
C PRO A 54 7.02 -14.27 31.86
N PHE A 55 6.59 -14.90 30.76
CA PHE A 55 5.39 -14.52 30.03
C PHE A 55 4.21 -15.30 30.59
N ASN A 56 3.29 -14.63 31.29
CA ASN A 56 2.06 -15.27 31.74
C ASN A 56 1.13 -15.54 30.55
N PHE A 57 0.70 -16.79 30.36
CA PHE A 57 -0.22 -17.19 29.30
C PHE A 57 -1.20 -18.24 29.83
N PHE A 58 -2.51 -17.98 29.73
CA PHE A 58 -3.55 -18.82 30.34
C PHE A 58 -3.36 -18.99 31.87
N ASN A 59 -2.95 -17.94 32.59
CA ASN A 59 -2.65 -17.93 34.03
C ASN A 59 -1.46 -18.82 34.45
N PHE A 60 -0.59 -19.19 33.50
CA PHE A 60 0.64 -19.91 33.80
C PHE A 60 1.87 -19.09 33.37
N PRO A 61 2.88 -18.95 34.25
CA PRO A 61 4.13 -18.29 33.88
C PRO A 61 4.99 -19.21 33.00
N HIS A 62 5.47 -18.67 31.88
CA HIS A 62 6.39 -19.36 30.97
C HIS A 62 7.74 -18.66 30.91
N THR A 63 8.81 -19.39 31.18
CA THR A 63 10.19 -18.87 31.18
C THR A 63 10.90 -19.05 29.84
N SER A 64 10.26 -19.71 28.88
CA SER A 64 10.82 -20.01 27.57
C SER A 64 9.73 -20.25 26.53
N LEU A 65 10.13 -20.22 25.26
CA LEU A 65 9.27 -20.52 24.11
C LEU A 65 10.03 -21.17 22.95
N TRP A 66 9.27 -21.68 21.97
CA TRP A 66 9.78 -22.16 20.68
C TRP A 66 9.04 -21.46 19.54
N VAL A 67 9.78 -21.02 18.54
CA VAL A 67 9.25 -20.46 17.29
C VAL A 67 9.20 -21.55 16.23
N ASN A 68 8.08 -21.68 15.53
CA ASN A 68 7.87 -22.70 14.51
C ASN A 68 7.67 -22.07 13.12
N VAL A 69 8.23 -22.71 12.09
CA VAL A 69 8.16 -22.23 10.69
C VAL A 69 6.72 -22.11 10.19
N ASN A 70 5.83 -23.00 10.64
CA ASN A 70 4.42 -23.09 10.26
C ASN A 70 3.55 -21.95 10.83
N GLY A 71 4.10 -20.91 11.44
CA GLY A 71 3.31 -19.76 11.87
C GLY A 71 2.75 -19.87 13.30
N ALA A 72 3.47 -20.56 14.19
CA ALA A 72 3.09 -20.76 15.57
C ALA A 72 4.25 -20.55 16.56
N ILE A 73 3.91 -20.16 17.79
CA ILE A 73 4.80 -20.05 18.94
C ILE A 73 4.26 -20.94 20.04
N SER A 74 5.11 -21.72 20.71
CA SER A 74 4.70 -22.68 21.75
C SER A 74 5.52 -22.53 23.01
N PHE A 75 4.96 -22.91 24.16
CA PHE A 75 5.58 -22.65 25.48
C PHE A 75 5.91 -23.89 26.30
N LEU A 76 5.52 -25.09 25.87
CA LEU A 76 5.75 -26.34 26.60
C LEU A 76 6.63 -27.32 25.82
N SER A 77 6.46 -27.38 24.51
CA SER A 77 7.23 -28.22 23.61
C SER A 77 7.13 -27.69 22.18
N PRO A 78 8.15 -27.90 21.33
CA PRO A 78 8.07 -27.52 19.93
C PRO A 78 6.92 -28.23 19.22
N ILE A 79 6.24 -27.51 18.33
CA ILE A 79 5.23 -28.05 17.44
C ILE A 79 5.93 -28.80 16.31
N THR A 80 5.51 -30.03 16.01
CA THR A 80 6.09 -30.86 14.94
C THR A 80 5.05 -31.25 13.88
N THR A 81 3.87 -30.64 13.92
CA THR A 81 2.75 -30.91 13.02
C THR A 81 2.52 -29.71 12.12
N TYR A 82 2.24 -29.97 10.85
CA TYR A 82 2.01 -28.96 9.81
C TYR A 82 0.52 -28.68 9.57
N THR A 83 -0.33 -29.70 9.59
CA THR A 83 -1.78 -29.52 9.40
C THR A 83 -2.42 -28.98 10.68
N PRO A 84 -3.07 -27.80 10.62
CA PRO A 84 -3.70 -27.21 11.80
C PRO A 84 -4.84 -28.08 12.33
N THR A 85 -4.99 -28.11 13.65
CA THR A 85 -6.10 -28.82 14.31
C THR A 85 -7.15 -27.83 14.79
N CYS A 86 -8.34 -27.89 14.18
CA CYS A 86 -9.43 -26.97 14.49
C CYS A 86 -10.24 -27.36 15.74
N GLN A 87 -9.72 -28.28 16.55
CA GLN A 87 -10.27 -28.71 17.84
C GLN A 87 -9.22 -28.47 18.94
N PRO A 88 -9.63 -28.28 20.21
CA PRO A 88 -8.69 -28.12 21.32
C PRO A 88 -7.69 -29.27 21.36
N VAL A 89 -6.41 -28.95 21.52
CA VAL A 89 -5.35 -29.95 21.45
C VAL A 89 -4.95 -30.41 22.84
N SER A 90 -5.22 -31.68 23.18
CA SER A 90 -4.86 -32.28 24.47
C SER A 90 -3.39 -32.73 24.59
N ARG A 91 -2.50 -32.23 23.72
CA ARG A 91 -1.10 -32.67 23.63
C ARG A 91 -0.09 -31.73 24.31
N ASN A 92 -0.52 -30.83 25.20
CA ASN A 92 0.33 -29.80 25.81
C ASN A 92 0.96 -28.82 24.78
N PHE A 93 0.34 -28.60 23.62
CA PHE A 93 0.76 -27.52 22.71
C PHE A 93 0.11 -26.21 23.16
N ARG A 94 0.56 -25.69 24.29
CA ARG A 94 0.17 -24.34 24.69
C ARG A 94 0.80 -23.36 23.71
N MET A 95 -0.01 -22.72 22.88
CA MET A 95 0.46 -22.03 21.69
C MET A 95 -0.27 -20.73 21.37
N VAL A 96 0.49 -19.83 20.74
CA VAL A 96 0.04 -18.62 20.07
C VAL A 96 0.19 -18.87 18.57
N SER A 97 -0.92 -18.82 17.83
CA SER A 97 -0.93 -19.05 16.38
C SER A 97 -1.39 -17.77 15.67
N PRO A 98 -0.49 -16.87 15.25
CA PRO A 98 -0.87 -15.76 14.38
C PRO A 98 -1.38 -16.28 13.03
N PHE A 99 -0.81 -17.35 12.49
CA PHE A 99 -1.27 -17.97 11.25
C PHE A 99 -0.66 -19.37 11.12
N TRP A 100 -1.17 -20.34 11.89
CA TRP A 100 -0.62 -21.70 11.84
C TRP A 100 -1.13 -22.44 10.61
N ALA A 101 -0.23 -22.75 9.66
CA ALA A 101 -0.48 -23.53 8.44
C ALA A 101 0.82 -24.17 7.95
N ASP A 102 0.71 -25.09 7.00
CA ASP A 102 1.82 -25.85 6.42
C ASP A 102 2.71 -24.95 5.53
N VAL A 103 3.67 -24.25 6.16
CA VAL A 103 4.60 -23.28 5.57
C VAL A 103 5.87 -23.99 5.13
N ASP A 104 6.34 -23.68 3.92
CA ASP A 104 7.64 -24.15 3.45
C ASP A 104 8.56 -22.98 3.11
N THR A 105 9.76 -22.99 3.70
CA THR A 105 10.79 -21.96 3.51
C THR A 105 12.02 -22.48 2.74
N LYS A 106 12.00 -23.73 2.23
CA LYS A 106 13.12 -24.36 1.50
C LYS A 106 13.49 -23.63 0.21
N TYR A 107 12.52 -23.02 -0.47
CA TYR A 107 12.69 -22.43 -1.80
C TYR A 107 13.13 -20.96 -1.77
N GLU A 108 13.45 -20.44 -0.59
CA GLU A 108 13.89 -19.06 -0.41
C GLU A 108 15.33 -18.90 -0.91
N THR A 109 15.47 -18.40 -2.14
CA THR A 109 16.76 -18.11 -2.75
C THR A 109 16.97 -16.60 -2.90
N PRO A 110 18.20 -16.10 -2.64
CA PRO A 110 19.38 -16.83 -2.15
C PRO A 110 19.41 -16.87 -0.59
N SER A 111 19.44 -18.06 0.03
CA SER A 111 19.53 -18.23 1.51
C SER A 111 20.99 -18.14 2.00
N PRO A 112 21.30 -17.66 3.24
CA PRO A 112 20.68 -18.09 4.49
C PRO A 112 20.22 -16.91 5.38
N ALA A 113 19.02 -16.42 5.14
CA ALA A 113 18.26 -15.65 6.13
C ALA A 113 16.81 -16.11 6.00
N SER A 114 16.44 -17.11 6.79
CA SER A 114 15.13 -17.75 6.74
C SER A 114 14.00 -16.72 6.81
N ALA A 115 12.86 -16.95 6.17
CA ALA A 115 11.73 -16.01 6.26
C ALA A 115 11.19 -15.80 7.67
N VAL A 116 11.58 -16.66 8.62
CA VAL A 116 11.15 -16.59 10.02
C VAL A 116 12.27 -16.01 10.88
N SER A 117 12.11 -14.73 11.25
CA SER A 117 13.02 -14.01 12.13
C SER A 117 12.39 -13.80 13.50
N PHE A 118 13.21 -13.81 14.56
CA PHE A 118 12.73 -13.57 15.92
C PHE A 118 13.78 -12.97 16.85
N ARG A 119 13.34 -12.20 17.84
CA ARG A 119 14.16 -11.75 18.98
C ARG A 119 13.30 -11.39 20.18
N GLU A 120 13.91 -11.46 21.35
CA GLU A 120 13.49 -10.65 22.50
C GLU A 120 14.18 -9.27 22.41
N SER A 121 13.42 -8.19 22.56
CA SER A 121 13.90 -6.82 22.52
C SER A 121 13.52 -6.08 23.80
N THR A 122 14.53 -5.47 24.42
CA THR A 122 14.39 -4.47 25.48
C THR A 122 14.72 -3.07 24.96
N ASN A 123 14.76 -2.89 23.64
CA ASN A 123 15.05 -1.60 23.02
C ASN A 123 13.91 -0.62 23.35
N PRO A 124 14.21 0.59 23.88
CA PRO A 124 13.17 1.57 24.21
C PRO A 124 12.21 1.89 23.07
N SER A 125 12.64 1.86 21.81
CA SER A 125 11.75 2.12 20.67
C SER A 125 10.69 1.04 20.49
N ASP A 126 11.09 -0.23 20.65
CA ASP A 126 10.22 -1.39 20.45
C ASP A 126 9.24 -1.49 21.62
N LEU A 127 9.73 -1.26 22.85
CA LEU A 127 8.88 -1.17 24.05
C LEU A 127 7.87 -0.04 23.93
N GLN A 128 8.29 1.19 23.60
CA GLN A 128 7.37 2.31 23.42
C GLN A 128 6.34 2.06 22.32
N GLN A 129 6.69 1.31 21.26
CA GLN A 129 5.71 0.90 20.26
C GLN A 129 4.69 -0.05 20.86
N ALA A 130 5.13 -1.13 21.52
CA ALA A 130 4.25 -2.11 22.16
C ALA A 130 3.35 -1.48 23.23
N GLU A 131 3.89 -0.60 24.07
CA GLU A 131 3.14 0.14 25.08
C GLU A 131 2.05 1.00 24.44
N ARG A 132 2.36 1.69 23.34
CA ARG A 132 1.34 2.46 22.59
C ARG A 132 0.22 1.58 22.07
N GLU A 133 0.55 0.40 21.55
CA GLU A 133 -0.46 -0.54 21.04
C GLU A 133 -1.38 -1.04 22.15
N VAL A 134 -0.79 -1.48 23.26
CA VAL A 134 -1.52 -1.99 24.42
C VAL A 134 -2.36 -0.90 25.08
N MET A 135 -1.78 0.29 25.29
CA MET A 135 -2.50 1.43 25.87
C MET A 135 -3.67 1.86 25.00
N TYR A 136 -3.49 1.87 23.67
CA TYR A 136 -4.58 2.17 22.73
C TYR A 136 -5.67 1.11 22.79
N ALA A 137 -5.30 -0.18 22.76
CA ALA A 137 -6.24 -1.30 22.77
C ALA A 137 -7.08 -1.37 24.05
N PHE A 138 -6.43 -1.23 25.22
CA PHE A 138 -7.09 -1.40 26.52
C PHE A 138 -7.42 -0.09 27.24
N ASN A 139 -7.23 1.06 26.57
CA ASN A 139 -7.45 2.39 27.13
C ASN A 139 -6.73 2.61 28.47
N LEU A 140 -5.48 2.15 28.56
CA LEU A 140 -4.64 2.29 29.75
C LEU A 140 -3.95 3.67 29.76
N THR A 141 -3.75 4.24 30.94
CA THR A 141 -3.03 5.52 31.10
C THR A 141 -1.51 5.34 31.06
N SER A 142 -1.04 4.17 31.45
CA SER A 142 0.37 3.80 31.48
C SER A 142 0.48 2.28 31.58
N ILE A 143 1.51 1.74 30.94
CA ILE A 143 2.00 0.37 31.12
C ILE A 143 3.52 0.45 30.96
N ASP A 144 4.26 -0.32 31.75
CA ASP A 144 5.72 -0.31 31.76
C ASP A 144 6.20 -1.71 31.38
N LEU A 145 6.42 -1.94 30.08
CA LEU A 145 6.71 -3.27 29.54
C LEU A 145 8.22 -3.55 29.68
N THR A 146 8.57 -4.75 30.15
CA THR A 146 9.96 -5.16 30.38
C THR A 146 10.64 -5.64 29.10
N TRP A 147 9.93 -6.43 28.28
CA TRP A 147 10.43 -6.88 26.98
C TRP A 147 9.29 -7.02 25.96
N THR A 148 9.68 -7.03 24.69
CA THR A 148 8.82 -7.43 23.57
C THR A 148 9.52 -8.48 22.71
N TYR A 149 8.87 -9.60 22.47
CA TYR A 149 9.36 -10.71 21.67
C TYR A 149 8.68 -10.67 20.31
N ILE A 150 9.47 -10.41 19.29
CA ILE A 150 9.02 -10.08 17.95
C ILE A 150 9.30 -11.29 17.07
N VAL A 151 8.29 -11.83 16.42
CA VAL A 151 8.42 -12.96 15.49
C VAL A 151 7.77 -12.59 14.16
N THR A 152 8.53 -12.67 13.07
CA THR A 152 8.07 -12.27 11.73
C THR A 152 8.17 -13.44 10.78
N TRP A 153 7.08 -13.78 10.11
CA TRP A 153 7.06 -14.66 8.94
C TRP A 153 6.93 -13.76 7.72
N TYR A 154 8.06 -13.51 7.06
CA TYR A 154 8.15 -12.56 5.96
C TYR A 154 8.24 -13.28 4.62
N ASN A 155 7.26 -13.04 3.75
CA ASN A 155 7.26 -13.55 2.39
C ASN A 155 7.34 -15.10 2.33
N VAL A 156 6.60 -15.76 3.23
CA VAL A 156 6.55 -17.23 3.32
C VAL A 156 5.55 -17.82 2.32
N THR A 157 5.87 -19.01 1.79
CA THR A 157 4.97 -19.80 0.93
C THR A 157 4.46 -21.04 1.64
N PHE A 158 3.57 -21.79 1.00
CA PHE A 158 2.99 -23.02 1.50
C PHE A 158 3.70 -24.26 0.95
N TYR A 159 3.55 -25.38 1.66
CA TYR A 159 4.16 -26.65 1.27
C TYR A 159 3.72 -27.12 -0.12
N ASN A 160 4.74 -27.46 -0.95
CA ASN A 160 4.63 -27.88 -2.35
C ASN A 160 4.03 -26.80 -3.28
N ASP A 161 4.20 -25.52 -2.93
CA ASP A 161 4.00 -24.43 -3.88
C ASP A 161 4.92 -24.59 -5.11
N ASP A 162 4.46 -24.04 -6.23
CA ASP A 162 5.30 -23.85 -7.41
C ASP A 162 5.94 -22.47 -7.32
N PRO A 163 7.28 -22.37 -7.13
CA PRO A 163 7.93 -21.09 -6.90
C PRO A 163 7.66 -20.05 -7.99
N SER A 164 7.29 -20.45 -9.20
CA SER A 164 6.95 -19.55 -10.31
C SER A 164 5.66 -18.74 -10.09
N ARG A 165 4.78 -19.16 -9.17
CA ARG A 165 3.48 -18.49 -8.91
C ARG A 165 3.59 -17.29 -7.97
N ASN A 166 4.68 -17.19 -7.21
CA ASN A 166 4.96 -16.09 -6.28
C ASN A 166 3.79 -15.78 -5.31
N ILE A 167 3.15 -16.81 -4.77
CA ILE A 167 2.06 -16.69 -3.78
C ILE A 167 2.70 -16.63 -2.39
N ARG A 168 2.57 -15.50 -1.68
CA ARG A 168 3.33 -15.25 -0.45
C ARG A 168 2.48 -14.58 0.63
N ASN A 169 2.71 -14.99 1.88
CA ASN A 169 2.12 -14.37 3.06
C ASN A 169 3.19 -13.63 3.88
N SER A 170 2.78 -12.52 4.51
CA SER A 170 3.61 -11.79 5.47
C SER A 170 2.79 -11.41 6.71
N PHE A 171 3.24 -11.85 7.88
CA PHE A 171 2.56 -11.61 9.16
C PHE A 171 3.56 -11.61 10.32
N GLN A 172 3.20 -10.97 11.42
CA GLN A 172 4.06 -10.79 12.60
C GLN A 172 3.26 -11.00 13.89
N ALA A 173 3.90 -11.60 14.88
CA ALA A 173 3.39 -11.72 16.24
C ALA A 173 4.35 -11.03 17.22
N ILE A 174 3.78 -10.25 18.14
CA ILE A 174 4.51 -9.54 19.19
C ILE A 174 3.97 -10.02 20.52
N LEU A 175 4.80 -10.68 21.32
CA LEU A 175 4.49 -11.01 22.71
C LEU A 175 5.14 -9.93 23.58
N THR A 176 4.44 -9.34 24.52
CA THR A 176 5.06 -8.30 25.37
C THR A 176 4.53 -8.38 26.80
N THR A 177 5.41 -8.13 27.76
CA THR A 177 5.07 -8.29 29.18
C THR A 177 5.96 -7.47 30.10
N ASN A 178 5.48 -7.24 31.32
CA ASN A 178 6.25 -6.75 32.45
C ASN A 178 6.50 -7.82 33.53
N GLY A 179 6.18 -9.09 33.25
CA GLY A 179 6.24 -10.22 34.18
C GLY A 179 4.91 -10.53 34.88
N ASP A 180 4.01 -9.55 34.96
CA ASP A 180 2.67 -9.70 35.55
C ASP A 180 1.58 -9.67 34.47
N ASN A 181 1.57 -8.62 33.65
CA ASN A 181 0.65 -8.43 32.54
C ASN A 181 1.29 -8.89 31.23
N SER A 182 0.55 -9.63 30.42
CA SER A 182 1.03 -10.18 29.16
C SER A 182 0.07 -9.88 28.04
N PHE A 183 0.62 -9.39 26.92
CA PHE A 183 -0.16 -9.05 25.75
C PHE A 183 0.42 -9.71 24.50
N VAL A 184 -0.46 -9.97 23.53
CA VAL A 184 -0.09 -10.45 22.20
C VAL A 184 -0.67 -9.53 21.14
N ILE A 185 0.15 -9.14 20.17
CA ILE A 185 -0.24 -8.35 19.00
C ILE A 185 -0.04 -9.18 17.75
N PHE A 186 -1.06 -9.28 16.90
CA PHE A 186 -0.94 -9.84 15.56
C PHE A 186 -1.01 -8.72 14.52
N LEU A 187 -0.08 -8.74 13.57
CA LEU A 187 0.00 -7.81 12.45
C LEU A 187 -0.02 -8.61 11.14
N TYR A 188 -0.99 -8.30 10.28
CA TYR A 188 -1.15 -8.96 9.00
C TYR A 188 -0.97 -7.98 7.86
N ASN A 189 -0.02 -8.29 6.97
CA ASN A 189 0.15 -7.58 5.71
C ASN A 189 -0.67 -8.30 4.62
N LYS A 190 0.00 -8.97 3.68
CA LYS A 190 -0.63 -9.71 2.59
C LYS A 190 -0.87 -11.15 3.03
N ILE A 191 -2.11 -11.62 2.86
CA ILE A 191 -2.49 -13.02 3.01
C ILE A 191 -3.11 -13.45 1.67
N GLN A 192 -2.45 -14.37 0.97
CA GLN A 192 -2.79 -14.85 -0.37
C GLN A 192 -3.11 -16.33 -0.42
N TRP A 193 -2.62 -17.10 0.56
CA TRP A 193 -2.83 -18.53 0.69
C TRP A 193 -3.26 -18.86 2.12
N THR A 194 -3.97 -19.98 2.29
CA THR A 194 -4.51 -20.42 3.59
C THR A 194 -4.05 -21.82 3.99
N THR A 195 -3.60 -22.63 3.03
CA THR A 195 -3.45 -24.07 3.22
C THR A 195 -2.30 -24.63 2.36
N GLY A 196 -1.43 -25.46 2.94
CA GLY A 196 -0.47 -26.24 2.17
C GLY A 196 -1.08 -27.46 1.48
N THR A 197 -0.43 -27.96 0.42
CA THR A 197 -1.00 -29.06 -0.37
C THR A 197 -1.14 -30.37 0.41
N ALA A 198 -0.25 -30.65 1.37
CA ALA A 198 -0.36 -31.83 2.23
C ALA A 198 -1.55 -31.73 3.21
N SER A 199 -2.09 -30.52 3.39
CA SER A 199 -3.32 -30.22 4.13
C SER A 199 -4.56 -30.14 3.21
N ASN A 200 -4.49 -30.71 2.01
CA ASN A 200 -5.50 -30.71 0.94
C ASN A 200 -5.74 -29.34 0.27
N GLY A 201 -4.77 -28.43 0.32
CA GLY A 201 -4.79 -27.20 -0.47
C GLY A 201 -4.65 -27.47 -1.97
N ASP A 202 -5.24 -26.60 -2.79
CA ASP A 202 -5.08 -26.61 -4.24
C ASP A 202 -3.73 -26.01 -4.68
N ALA A 203 -3.52 -25.89 -5.99
CA ALA A 203 -2.29 -25.34 -6.57
C ALA A 203 -2.03 -23.85 -6.24
N ASN A 204 -3.02 -23.15 -5.68
CA ASN A 204 -2.90 -21.76 -5.22
C ASN A 204 -2.82 -21.65 -3.69
N GLY A 205 -2.74 -22.79 -2.98
CA GLY A 205 -2.69 -22.83 -1.52
C GLY A 205 -4.04 -22.49 -0.86
N LEU A 206 -5.16 -22.78 -1.54
CA LEU A 206 -6.52 -22.52 -1.07
C LEU A 206 -7.32 -23.81 -0.89
N GLY A 207 -8.38 -23.79 -0.07
CA GLY A 207 -9.19 -24.96 0.23
C GLY A 207 -8.55 -25.87 1.29
N GLY A 208 -8.96 -27.14 1.37
CA GLY A 208 -8.39 -28.09 2.34
C GLY A 208 -8.69 -27.74 3.80
N THR A 209 -7.66 -27.80 4.66
CA THR A 209 -7.71 -27.40 6.09
C THR A 209 -7.00 -26.04 6.27
N PRO A 210 -7.75 -24.92 6.33
CA PRO A 210 -7.17 -23.57 6.39
C PRO A 210 -6.47 -23.26 7.70
N ALA A 211 -5.64 -22.22 7.66
CA ALA A 211 -4.83 -21.75 8.78
C ALA A 211 -5.61 -21.54 10.09
N GLN A 212 -4.97 -21.89 11.20
CA GLN A 212 -5.45 -21.61 12.54
C GLN A 212 -4.95 -20.25 13.03
N VAL A 213 -5.86 -19.41 13.56
CA VAL A 213 -5.54 -18.08 14.11
C VAL A 213 -6.16 -17.90 15.50
N GLY A 214 -5.32 -17.74 16.52
CA GLY A 214 -5.75 -17.68 17.92
C GLY A 214 -4.75 -18.22 18.93
N PHE A 215 -5.29 -18.80 20.00
CA PHE A 215 -4.60 -19.24 21.21
C PHE A 215 -5.16 -20.57 21.69
N ASP A 216 -4.30 -21.50 22.10
CA ASP A 216 -4.68 -22.78 22.70
C ASP A 216 -3.92 -22.96 24.02
N ALA A 217 -4.63 -23.31 25.09
CA ALA A 217 -4.04 -23.50 26.42
C ALA A 217 -3.26 -24.83 26.53
N GLY A 218 -3.45 -25.74 25.58
CA GLY A 218 -2.84 -27.06 25.52
C GLY A 218 -3.44 -28.08 26.50
N ASP A 219 -4.55 -27.74 27.17
CA ASP A 219 -5.24 -28.57 28.16
C ASP A 219 -6.39 -29.41 27.56
N GLY A 220 -6.65 -29.27 26.26
CA GLY A 220 -7.73 -29.97 25.56
C GLY A 220 -9.12 -29.39 25.77
N GLU A 221 -9.24 -28.24 26.45
CA GLU A 221 -10.53 -27.58 26.72
C GLU A 221 -10.48 -26.10 26.35
N ASN A 222 -9.50 -25.36 26.86
CA ASN A 222 -9.44 -23.90 26.77
C ASN A 222 -8.70 -23.43 25.52
N ARG A 223 -9.39 -22.60 24.74
CA ARG A 223 -8.83 -21.92 23.57
C ARG A 223 -9.61 -20.65 23.23
N TYR A 224 -8.96 -19.77 22.47
CA TYR A 224 -9.59 -18.62 21.84
C TYR A 224 -9.24 -18.61 20.35
N MET A 225 -10.25 -18.64 19.49
CA MET A 225 -10.07 -18.66 18.05
C MET A 225 -10.75 -17.45 17.43
N LEU A 226 -10.10 -16.82 16.44
CA LEU A 226 -10.82 -15.89 15.58
C LEU A 226 -11.93 -16.64 14.83
N ASN A 227 -13.05 -15.96 14.57
CA ASN A 227 -14.19 -16.55 13.87
C ASN A 227 -13.86 -17.06 12.45
N VAL A 228 -12.85 -16.48 11.81
CA VAL A 228 -12.32 -16.91 10.50
C VAL A 228 -11.28 -18.02 10.58
N SER A 229 -10.78 -18.34 11.76
CA SER A 229 -9.79 -19.40 11.94
C SER A 229 -10.35 -20.72 11.42
N CYS A 230 -9.50 -21.52 10.75
CA CYS A 230 -9.88 -22.81 10.19
C CYS A 230 -10.99 -22.76 9.12
N THR A 231 -11.27 -21.59 8.55
CA THR A 231 -12.19 -21.44 7.42
C THR A 231 -11.49 -20.74 6.27
N ASN A 232 -12.04 -20.83 5.06
CA ASN A 232 -11.49 -20.15 3.89
C ASN A 232 -11.49 -18.61 4.08
N ASP A 233 -12.30 -18.07 4.99
CA ASP A 233 -12.37 -16.64 5.28
C ASP A 233 -11.11 -16.12 6.00
N VAL A 234 -10.24 -17.01 6.50
CA VAL A 234 -8.93 -16.63 7.07
C VAL A 234 -8.06 -15.87 6.07
N LEU A 235 -8.32 -16.05 4.76
CA LEU A 235 -7.73 -15.25 3.69
C LEU A 235 -7.93 -13.74 3.88
N TYR A 236 -9.03 -13.33 4.55
CA TYR A 236 -9.39 -11.94 4.80
C TYR A 236 -9.01 -11.44 6.19
N VAL A 237 -8.24 -12.19 6.98
CA VAL A 237 -7.84 -11.81 8.35
C VAL A 237 -7.11 -10.46 8.39
N ASN A 238 -6.40 -10.11 7.32
CA ASN A 238 -5.73 -8.82 7.16
C ASN A 238 -6.66 -7.61 6.96
N ASN A 239 -7.97 -7.85 6.77
CA ASN A 239 -9.00 -6.80 6.71
C ASN A 239 -9.83 -6.70 8.01
N MET A 240 -9.49 -7.50 9.02
CA MET A 240 -10.21 -7.60 10.28
C MET A 240 -9.39 -7.01 11.42
N SER A 241 -10.04 -6.72 12.56
CA SER A 241 -9.37 -6.16 13.74
C SER A 241 -10.27 -6.27 14.97
N ASN A 242 -9.66 -6.39 16.15
CA ASN A 242 -10.33 -6.17 17.43
C ASN A 242 -10.04 -4.79 18.06
N ILE A 243 -9.20 -3.97 17.41
CA ILE A 243 -8.85 -2.60 17.81
C ILE A 243 -9.20 -1.54 16.76
N GLY A 244 -10.02 -1.89 15.77
CA GLY A 244 -10.51 -0.95 14.75
C GLY A 244 -9.45 -0.47 13.76
N VAL A 245 -8.28 -1.12 13.73
CA VAL A 245 -7.21 -0.91 12.76
C VAL A 245 -7.06 -2.20 11.96
N PRO A 246 -7.58 -2.28 10.73
CA PRO A 246 -7.60 -3.54 10.02
C PRO A 246 -6.19 -4.13 9.77
N GLY A 247 -6.10 -5.45 9.94
CA GLY A 247 -4.87 -6.22 9.98
C GLY A 247 -4.15 -6.20 11.34
N GLU A 248 -4.65 -5.47 12.34
CA GLU A 248 -4.05 -5.40 13.68
C GLU A 248 -5.00 -5.97 14.74
N PHE A 249 -4.48 -6.86 15.58
CA PHE A 249 -5.20 -7.43 16.71
C PHE A 249 -4.35 -7.38 17.97
N VAL A 250 -4.95 -7.01 19.10
CA VAL A 250 -4.27 -6.94 20.40
C VAL A 250 -5.07 -7.71 21.44
N PHE A 251 -4.41 -8.57 22.21
CA PHE A 251 -5.02 -9.42 23.21
C PHE A 251 -4.26 -9.31 24.52
N GLN A 252 -4.98 -9.38 25.65
CA GLN A 252 -4.38 -9.61 26.95
C GLN A 252 -4.54 -11.08 27.29
N VAL A 253 -3.46 -11.72 27.69
CA VAL A 253 -3.34 -13.18 27.71
C VAL A 253 -2.84 -13.77 29.03
N ASP A 254 -2.58 -12.92 30.04
CA ASP A 254 -2.06 -13.34 31.35
C ASP A 254 -3.06 -14.09 32.25
N SER A 255 -4.38 -13.99 31.99
CA SER A 255 -5.42 -14.64 32.80
C SER A 255 -5.79 -16.05 32.29
N ASP A 256 -6.70 -16.74 32.96
CA ASP A 256 -7.22 -18.05 32.55
C ASP A 256 -8.09 -18.00 31.27
N VAL A 257 -8.50 -16.79 30.87
CA VAL A 257 -9.19 -16.51 29.62
C VAL A 257 -8.44 -15.46 28.80
N ILE A 258 -8.61 -15.51 27.48
CA ILE A 258 -8.08 -14.46 26.59
C ILE A 258 -9.03 -13.26 26.61
N HIS A 259 -8.50 -12.11 27.00
CA HIS A 259 -9.25 -10.86 27.04
C HIS A 259 -9.04 -10.07 25.75
N THR A 260 -10.14 -9.70 25.11
CA THR A 260 -10.14 -8.76 23.99
C THR A 260 -10.47 -7.35 24.46
N PRO A 261 -9.97 -6.31 23.78
CA PRO A 261 -10.38 -4.93 23.95
C PRO A 261 -11.90 -4.76 23.99
N PRO A 262 -12.43 -3.82 24.80
CA PRO A 262 -13.83 -3.45 24.73
C PRO A 262 -14.19 -2.90 23.34
N PRO A 263 -15.45 -3.07 22.87
CA PRO A 263 -15.88 -2.59 21.56
C PRO A 263 -15.61 -1.08 21.39
N ILE A 264 -14.92 -0.72 20.31
CA ILE A 264 -14.49 0.66 20.07
C ILE A 264 -15.67 1.55 19.72
N THR A 265 -15.81 2.65 20.47
CA THR A 265 -16.85 3.68 20.28
C THR A 265 -16.31 4.99 19.70
N ARG A 266 -15.03 5.04 19.27
CA ARG A 266 -14.29 6.27 18.92
C ARG A 266 -13.65 6.18 17.52
N PRO A 267 -13.50 7.28 16.76
CA PRO A 267 -12.81 7.21 15.50
C PRO A 267 -11.32 7.49 15.71
N THR A 268 -10.52 6.64 15.07
CA THR A 268 -9.10 6.81 14.73
C THR A 268 -8.12 7.15 15.87
N ARG A 269 -7.09 6.30 15.94
CA ARG A 269 -5.84 6.46 16.70
C ARG A 269 -5.25 7.89 16.52
N PRO A 270 -4.93 8.61 17.61
CA PRO A 270 -4.20 9.87 17.53
C PRO A 270 -2.78 9.62 17.01
N THR A 271 -2.39 10.26 15.90
CA THR A 271 -1.00 10.28 15.45
C THR A 271 -0.23 11.35 16.25
N LEU A 272 0.76 10.93 17.04
CA LEU A 272 1.65 11.85 17.78
C LEU A 272 2.79 12.36 16.88
N PRO A 273 3.23 13.63 17.04
CA PRO A 273 4.30 14.23 16.23
C PRO A 273 5.69 13.71 16.64
N PRO A 274 6.68 13.72 15.73
CA PRO A 274 8.06 13.38 16.06
C PRO A 274 8.66 14.44 17.00
N THR A 275 9.19 13.98 18.13
CA THR A 275 9.96 14.79 19.09
C THR A 275 11.29 15.19 18.45
N ILE A 276 11.43 16.44 18.03
CA ILE A 276 12.73 17.03 17.64
C ILE A 276 13.16 17.99 18.74
N ALA A 277 14.30 17.66 19.36
CA ALA A 277 14.99 18.52 20.30
C ALA A 277 15.50 19.80 19.61
N GLY A 278 15.15 20.94 20.21
CA GLY A 278 15.83 22.23 20.19
C GLY A 278 16.52 22.69 18.90
N SER A 279 15.86 23.54 18.13
CA SER A 279 16.51 24.74 17.57
C SER A 279 15.48 25.84 17.31
N THR A 280 15.79 27.03 17.78
CA THR A 280 14.98 28.24 17.68
C THR A 280 14.82 28.69 16.23
N LEU A 281 13.57 28.82 15.76
CA LEU A 281 13.22 29.49 14.50
C LEU A 281 12.72 30.93 14.76
N PRO A 282 13.09 31.92 13.93
CA PRO A 282 12.39 33.20 13.87
C PRO A 282 11.09 33.06 13.05
N PRO A 283 10.12 34.00 13.18
CA PRO A 283 8.78 33.83 12.63
C PRO A 283 8.74 34.19 11.15
N LEU A 284 8.18 33.30 10.34
CA LEU A 284 7.66 33.64 9.01
C LEU A 284 6.24 33.12 8.88
N SER A 285 5.33 34.08 8.72
CA SER A 285 3.91 33.89 8.38
C SER A 285 3.73 33.09 7.09
N PRO A 286 2.77 32.16 7.01
CA PRO A 286 2.35 31.59 5.73
C PRO A 286 1.07 32.29 5.26
N THR A 287 1.20 33.17 4.26
CA THR A 287 0.09 33.45 3.36
C THR A 287 -0.04 32.25 2.42
N MET A 288 -1.00 31.37 2.71
CA MET A 288 -1.42 30.30 1.80
C MET A 288 -1.93 30.94 0.49
N PRO A 289 -1.46 30.52 -0.70
CA PRO A 289 -2.08 30.96 -1.95
C PRO A 289 -3.51 30.37 -2.06
N PRO A 290 -4.41 31.05 -2.77
CA PRO A 290 -5.79 30.62 -2.91
C PRO A 290 -5.88 29.28 -3.66
N SER A 291 -6.78 28.43 -3.17
CA SER A 291 -7.27 27.21 -3.80
C SER A 291 -7.72 27.52 -5.24
N THR A 292 -6.87 27.22 -6.22
CA THR A 292 -7.30 27.19 -7.62
C THR A 292 -8.17 25.96 -7.83
N THR A 293 -9.44 26.17 -8.18
CA THR A 293 -10.35 25.13 -8.66
C THR A 293 -9.66 24.35 -9.78
N PRO A 294 -9.62 23.00 -9.72
CA PRO A 294 -9.05 22.20 -10.80
C PRO A 294 -9.74 22.52 -12.12
N SER A 295 -8.97 22.60 -13.21
CA SER A 295 -9.49 22.93 -14.53
C SER A 295 -10.61 21.96 -14.94
N THR A 296 -11.78 22.50 -15.22
CA THR A 296 -12.93 21.73 -15.74
C THR A 296 -12.52 21.06 -17.05
N PRO A 297 -12.69 19.73 -17.20
CA PRO A 297 -12.33 19.06 -18.44
C PRO A 297 -13.21 19.52 -19.62
N PRO A 298 -12.74 19.33 -20.87
CA PRO A 298 -13.55 19.56 -22.06
C PRO A 298 -14.88 18.80 -21.97
N LYS A 299 -15.95 19.41 -22.50
CA LYS A 299 -17.30 18.84 -22.49
C LYS A 299 -17.27 17.39 -23.03
N GLY A 300 -17.69 16.44 -22.20
CA GLY A 300 -17.81 15.03 -22.59
C GLY A 300 -16.61 14.13 -22.28
N LEU A 301 -15.48 14.64 -21.76
CA LEU A 301 -14.31 13.82 -21.42
C LEU A 301 -13.97 13.89 -19.93
N ASP A 302 -13.57 12.75 -19.35
CA ASP A 302 -12.96 12.71 -18.03
C ASP A 302 -11.65 13.49 -18.02
N ARG A 303 -11.31 14.03 -16.85
CA ARG A 303 -10.10 14.82 -16.62
C ARG A 303 -8.85 13.96 -16.86
N ASN A 304 -7.90 14.45 -17.67
CA ASN A 304 -6.56 13.87 -17.75
C ASN A 304 -5.73 14.27 -16.51
N CYS A 305 -4.73 13.47 -16.17
CA CYS A 305 -3.73 13.87 -15.17
C CYS A 305 -3.08 15.20 -15.57
N GLY A 306 -3.03 16.16 -14.65
CA GLY A 306 -2.28 17.39 -14.85
C GLY A 306 -0.80 17.13 -15.12
N CYS A 307 -0.18 17.93 -16.00
CA CYS A 307 1.24 17.84 -16.30
C CYS A 307 1.94 19.21 -16.42
N THR A 308 1.78 20.03 -15.39
CA THR A 308 2.47 21.30 -15.20
C THR A 308 3.86 21.05 -14.60
N ARG A 309 4.91 21.19 -15.40
CA ARG A 309 6.30 20.77 -15.08
C ARG A 309 6.86 21.31 -13.76
N ASN A 310 6.69 22.62 -13.51
CA ASN A 310 7.18 23.26 -12.28
C ASN A 310 6.33 22.94 -11.03
N LYS A 311 5.25 22.17 -11.21
CA LYS A 311 4.37 21.68 -10.15
C LYS A 311 4.47 20.17 -9.94
N ILE A 312 5.50 19.50 -10.44
CA ILE A 312 5.77 18.10 -10.11
C ILE A 312 6.38 18.04 -8.69
N TRP A 313 5.88 17.14 -7.83
CA TRP A 313 6.39 16.94 -6.46
C TRP A 313 6.73 15.47 -6.20
N LEU A 314 7.95 15.08 -6.55
CA LEU A 314 8.42 13.71 -6.44
C LEU A 314 9.69 13.62 -5.61
N ASP A 315 9.95 12.43 -5.08
CA ASP A 315 11.28 12.02 -4.64
C ASP A 315 11.93 11.23 -5.78
N ILE A 316 12.94 11.84 -6.39
CA ILE A 316 13.60 11.34 -7.60
C ILE A 316 14.99 10.82 -7.21
N VAL A 317 15.36 9.61 -7.65
CA VAL A 317 16.76 9.16 -7.63
C VAL A 317 17.24 8.98 -9.05
N ALA A 318 18.21 9.78 -9.48
CA ALA A 318 18.89 9.57 -10.75
C ALA A 318 20.05 8.60 -10.55
N VAL A 319 19.97 7.43 -11.18
CA VAL A 319 20.97 6.35 -11.16
C VAL A 319 21.67 6.35 -12.51
N MET A 320 22.93 6.76 -12.51
CA MET A 320 23.67 7.09 -13.73
C MET A 320 24.87 6.16 -13.89
N ASP A 321 24.89 5.38 -14.96
CA ASP A 321 26.08 4.64 -15.39
C ASP A 321 27.18 5.64 -15.75
N ASN A 322 28.24 5.67 -14.95
CA ASN A 322 29.41 6.50 -15.18
C ASN A 322 30.64 5.69 -15.57
N SER A 323 30.47 4.44 -16.03
CA SER A 323 31.57 3.57 -16.43
C SER A 323 32.35 4.10 -17.64
N LEU A 324 33.55 3.54 -17.86
CA LEU A 324 34.34 3.78 -19.07
C LEU A 324 33.58 3.37 -20.34
N SER A 325 32.72 2.35 -20.25
CA SER A 325 31.90 1.87 -21.37
C SER A 325 30.89 2.93 -21.83
N MET A 326 30.32 3.71 -20.90
CA MET A 326 29.51 4.89 -21.19
C MET A 326 30.34 5.98 -21.90
N GLY A 327 31.54 6.24 -21.39
CA GLY A 327 32.48 7.22 -21.94
C GLY A 327 32.02 8.69 -21.76
N GLN A 328 32.92 9.63 -22.09
CA GLN A 328 32.68 11.07 -21.84
C GLN A 328 31.46 11.62 -22.57
N THR A 329 31.28 11.27 -23.85
CA THR A 329 30.15 11.74 -24.65
C THR A 329 28.81 11.17 -24.13
N GLY A 330 28.78 9.88 -23.78
CA GLY A 330 27.57 9.24 -23.25
C GLY A 330 27.18 9.85 -21.90
N PHE A 331 28.15 10.02 -21.01
CA PHE A 331 27.90 10.61 -19.70
C PHE A 331 27.47 12.08 -19.78
N ALA A 332 28.05 12.85 -20.71
CA ALA A 332 27.60 14.21 -20.98
C ALA A 332 26.15 14.27 -21.50
N GLN A 333 25.69 13.27 -22.26
CA GLN A 333 24.27 13.16 -22.66
C GLN A 333 23.36 12.92 -21.45
N ILE A 334 23.76 12.06 -20.51
CA ILE A 334 23.02 11.85 -19.25
C ILE A 334 22.90 13.19 -18.49
N GLN A 335 24.02 13.88 -18.29
CA GLN A 335 24.05 15.15 -17.58
C GLN A 335 23.16 16.21 -18.27
N ALA A 336 23.24 16.32 -19.60
CA ALA A 336 22.42 17.26 -20.36
C ALA A 336 20.92 16.93 -20.31
N ASN A 337 20.56 15.66 -20.44
CA ASN A 337 19.17 15.21 -20.36
C ASN A 337 18.59 15.46 -18.96
N LEU A 338 19.30 15.03 -17.90
CA LEU A 338 18.85 15.22 -16.53
C LEU A 338 18.77 16.72 -16.16
N ALA A 339 19.73 17.53 -16.62
CA ALA A 339 19.68 18.99 -16.50
C ALA A 339 18.42 19.58 -17.16
N SER A 340 18.05 19.12 -18.36
CA SER A 340 16.85 19.62 -19.07
C SER A 340 15.53 19.29 -18.36
N ILE A 341 15.51 18.20 -17.59
CA ILE A 341 14.36 17.74 -16.80
C ILE A 341 14.29 18.53 -15.50
N VAL A 342 15.37 18.48 -14.71
CA VAL A 342 15.43 19.14 -13.40
C VAL A 342 15.37 20.66 -13.52
N GLY A 343 15.83 21.21 -14.65
CA GLY A 343 15.77 22.63 -14.98
C GLY A 343 14.36 23.23 -14.97
N GLN A 344 13.30 22.43 -15.13
CA GLN A 344 11.92 22.90 -15.13
C GLN A 344 11.13 22.44 -13.89
N LEU A 345 11.79 21.72 -12.97
CA LEU A 345 11.22 21.34 -11.68
C LEU A 345 11.48 22.42 -10.64
N THR A 346 10.62 22.49 -9.64
CA THR A 346 10.90 23.25 -8.41
C THR A 346 11.59 22.32 -7.42
N LEU A 347 12.87 22.51 -7.12
CA LEU A 347 13.58 21.72 -6.11
C LEU A 347 13.43 22.33 -4.71
N SER A 348 12.97 21.55 -3.74
CA SER A 348 12.96 21.98 -2.34
C SER A 348 12.71 20.81 -1.38
N SER A 349 13.35 20.85 -0.21
CA SER A 349 13.00 19.96 0.90
C SER A 349 11.65 20.31 1.54
N VAL A 350 11.16 21.55 1.38
CA VAL A 350 9.89 22.02 1.94
C VAL A 350 8.72 21.41 1.17
N PRO A 351 7.69 20.85 1.85
CA PRO A 351 6.50 20.31 1.20
C PRO A 351 5.76 21.36 0.35
N GLY A 352 5.32 20.93 -0.83
CA GLY A 352 4.53 21.75 -1.75
C GLY A 352 4.60 21.15 -3.14
N TYR A 353 4.34 21.98 -4.15
CA TYR A 353 4.64 21.71 -5.56
C TYR A 353 6.16 21.72 -5.82
N SER A 354 6.89 20.86 -5.11
CA SER A 354 8.35 20.81 -5.12
C SER A 354 8.84 19.37 -5.03
N SER A 355 9.87 19.07 -5.81
CA SER A 355 10.53 17.77 -5.86
C SER A 355 11.84 17.76 -5.08
N ARG A 356 12.30 16.58 -4.69
CA ARG A 356 13.64 16.29 -4.21
C ARG A 356 14.34 15.38 -5.21
N ILE A 357 15.67 15.51 -5.31
CA ILE A 357 16.45 14.65 -6.17
C ILE A 357 17.74 14.20 -5.50
N ALA A 358 18.02 12.91 -5.58
CA ALA A 358 19.29 12.30 -5.20
C ALA A 358 20.06 11.90 -6.47
N LEU A 359 21.39 11.86 -6.35
CA LEU A 359 22.29 11.45 -7.42
C LEU A 359 23.06 10.21 -6.99
N VAL A 360 22.97 9.15 -7.79
CA VAL A 360 23.71 7.90 -7.66
C VAL A 360 24.45 7.66 -8.96
N THR A 361 25.74 7.31 -8.86
CA THR A 361 26.52 6.83 -10.00
C THR A 361 26.87 5.37 -9.81
N PHE A 362 27.07 4.62 -10.89
CA PHE A 362 27.56 3.24 -10.77
C PHE A 362 28.46 2.85 -11.94
N ALA A 363 29.40 1.96 -11.62
CA ALA A 363 30.19 1.15 -12.55
C ALA A 363 30.17 -0.30 -12.02
N SER A 364 31.29 -0.87 -11.52
CA SER A 364 31.25 -2.14 -10.77
C SER A 364 30.50 -2.07 -9.44
N ALA A 365 30.44 -0.88 -8.83
CA ALA A 365 29.72 -0.60 -7.60
C ALA A 365 29.06 0.78 -7.64
N ALA A 366 27.98 0.96 -6.89
CA ALA A 366 27.25 2.22 -6.79
C ALA A 366 27.86 3.16 -5.75
N THR A 367 27.82 4.46 -6.06
CA THR A 367 28.25 5.55 -5.18
C THR A 367 27.10 6.55 -5.02
N LYS A 368 26.73 6.84 -3.77
CA LYS A 368 25.82 7.94 -3.46
C LYS A 368 26.55 9.28 -3.59
N VAL A 369 26.25 10.03 -4.65
CA VAL A 369 26.85 11.34 -4.93
C VAL A 369 26.15 12.45 -4.14
N ALA A 370 24.82 12.35 -3.99
CA ALA A 370 23.99 13.28 -3.25
C ALA A 370 22.71 12.61 -2.73
N ASP A 371 22.26 12.98 -1.54
CA ASP A 371 20.99 12.53 -0.96
C ASP A 371 19.81 13.41 -1.40
N LEU A 372 18.56 13.02 -1.13
CA LEU A 372 17.34 13.71 -1.54
C LEU A 372 17.25 15.15 -1.01
N ASN A 373 17.89 15.44 0.13
CA ASN A 373 17.87 16.76 0.77
C ASN A 373 19.09 17.62 0.38
N ALA A 374 19.92 17.19 -0.57
CA ALA A 374 21.16 17.89 -0.92
C ALA A 374 20.95 19.17 -1.73
N PHE A 375 19.78 19.33 -2.37
CA PHE A 375 19.50 20.44 -3.28
C PHE A 375 18.22 21.18 -2.90
N ASN A 376 18.33 22.48 -2.69
CA ASN A 376 17.22 23.42 -2.45
C ASN A 376 17.02 24.40 -3.62
N ASP A 377 17.88 24.35 -4.64
CA ASP A 377 17.74 25.09 -5.89
C ASP A 377 18.41 24.36 -7.06
N THR A 378 17.97 24.70 -8.26
CA THR A 378 18.43 24.08 -9.51
C THR A 378 19.90 24.39 -9.81
N ASN A 379 20.45 25.53 -9.40
CA ASN A 379 21.85 25.87 -9.69
C ASN A 379 22.83 25.01 -8.89
N MET A 380 22.51 24.72 -7.62
CA MET A 380 23.28 23.78 -6.80
C MET A 380 23.29 22.38 -7.42
N PHE A 381 22.12 21.93 -7.88
CA PHE A 381 21.98 20.68 -8.61
C PHE A 381 22.87 20.65 -9.87
N MET A 382 22.77 21.67 -10.73
CA MET A 382 23.56 21.75 -11.98
C MET A 382 25.06 21.70 -11.72
N LYS A 383 25.55 22.49 -10.76
CA LYS A 383 26.97 22.50 -10.38
C LYS A 383 27.45 21.13 -9.92
N LYS A 384 26.65 20.44 -9.10
CA LYS A 384 27.00 19.11 -8.60
C LYS A 384 26.96 18.07 -9.73
N LEU A 385 25.93 18.10 -10.58
CA LEU A 385 25.75 17.17 -11.69
C LEU A 385 26.93 17.21 -12.68
N PHE A 386 27.31 18.41 -13.14
CA PHE A 386 28.39 18.59 -14.11
C PHE A 386 29.81 18.43 -13.51
N ALA A 387 29.93 18.32 -12.20
CA ALA A 387 31.20 18.02 -11.52
C ALA A 387 31.47 16.51 -11.38
N ILE A 388 30.51 15.65 -11.71
CA ILE A 388 30.66 14.19 -11.61
C ILE A 388 31.57 13.69 -12.75
N PRO A 389 32.67 12.99 -12.44
CA PRO A 389 33.54 12.41 -13.46
C PRO A 389 33.03 11.05 -13.96
N VAL A 390 33.44 10.69 -15.17
CA VAL A 390 33.44 9.29 -15.64
C VAL A 390 34.40 8.48 -14.75
N ALA A 391 33.94 7.34 -14.27
CA ALA A 391 34.73 6.40 -13.48
C ALA A 391 35.83 5.76 -14.32
N ASN A 392 36.94 5.40 -13.68
CA ASN A 392 37.99 4.59 -14.29
C ASN A 392 37.71 3.09 -14.09
N ASP A 393 36.52 2.65 -14.51
CA ASP A 393 35.99 1.29 -14.34
C ASP A 393 35.05 1.00 -15.51
N ASP A 394 35.27 -0.10 -16.23
CA ASP A 394 34.54 -0.47 -17.44
C ASP A 394 33.35 -1.40 -17.19
N LYS A 395 33.13 -1.83 -15.95
CA LYS A 395 31.99 -2.69 -15.59
C LYS A 395 30.70 -1.90 -15.39
N VAL A 396 29.57 -2.57 -15.61
CA VAL A 396 28.22 -2.00 -15.46
C VAL A 396 27.38 -2.90 -14.55
N ASN A 397 27.22 -2.51 -13.29
CA ASN A 397 26.46 -3.24 -12.27
C ASN A 397 25.16 -2.49 -11.92
N ILE A 398 24.13 -2.68 -12.75
CA ILE A 398 22.81 -2.05 -12.57
C ILE A 398 22.20 -2.38 -11.20
N LEU A 399 22.35 -3.63 -10.73
CA LEU A 399 21.81 -4.08 -9.45
C LEU A 399 22.32 -3.21 -8.30
N SER A 400 23.64 -2.94 -8.26
CA SER A 400 24.21 -2.07 -7.22
C SER A 400 23.61 -0.66 -7.23
N GLY A 401 23.35 -0.11 -8.43
CA GLY A 401 22.74 1.21 -8.62
C GLY A 401 21.30 1.24 -8.10
N LEU A 402 20.50 0.23 -8.46
CA LEU A 402 19.11 0.10 -8.00
C LEU A 402 19.02 -0.17 -6.49
N GLN A 403 19.92 -0.97 -5.92
CA GLN A 403 19.98 -1.20 -4.46
C GLN A 403 20.22 0.12 -3.71
N MET A 404 21.19 0.92 -4.17
CA MET A 404 21.47 2.23 -3.58
C MET A 404 20.26 3.17 -3.70
N ALA A 405 19.57 3.18 -4.85
CA ALA A 405 18.37 3.98 -5.04
C ALA A 405 17.24 3.55 -4.09
N ASN A 406 17.03 2.24 -3.92
CA ASN A 406 16.03 1.71 -3.00
C ASN A 406 16.33 2.10 -1.55
N ILE A 407 17.58 2.02 -1.13
CA ILE A 407 18.03 2.47 0.21
C ILE A 407 17.74 3.96 0.42
N ILE A 408 18.09 4.83 -0.55
CA ILE A 408 17.85 6.27 -0.44
C ILE A 408 16.35 6.59 -0.33
N LEU A 409 15.53 5.93 -1.16
CA LEU A 409 14.07 6.11 -1.17
C LEU A 409 13.37 5.53 0.06
N GLY A 410 13.92 4.45 0.64
CA GLY A 410 13.43 3.84 1.88
C GLY A 410 13.68 4.69 3.12
N ASN A 411 14.86 5.32 3.21
CA ASN A 411 15.25 6.12 4.37
C ASN A 411 14.61 7.53 4.43
N ASN A 412 13.95 7.97 3.37
CA ASN A 412 13.50 9.36 3.19
C ASN A 412 12.01 9.48 2.85
N VAL A 413 11.16 8.54 3.29
CA VAL A 413 9.74 8.52 2.92
C VAL A 413 9.01 9.76 3.45
N VAL A 414 8.60 10.66 2.55
CA VAL A 414 7.69 11.76 2.85
C VAL A 414 6.33 11.37 2.32
N ALA A 415 5.33 11.23 3.21
CA ALA A 415 4.01 10.67 2.91
C ALA A 415 3.29 11.30 1.70
N ASN A 416 3.66 12.52 1.32
CA ASN A 416 3.03 13.26 0.25
C ASN A 416 3.80 13.29 -1.09
N ARG A 417 4.95 12.63 -1.20
CA ARG A 417 5.71 12.56 -2.46
C ARG A 417 5.74 11.12 -2.96
N ARG A 418 5.43 10.94 -4.24
CA ARG A 418 5.65 9.65 -4.91
C ARG A 418 7.13 9.52 -5.27
N ARG A 419 7.57 8.26 -5.39
CA ARG A 419 8.98 7.90 -5.50
C ARG A 419 9.25 7.38 -6.90
N VAL A 420 10.33 7.84 -7.51
CA VAL A 420 10.72 7.47 -8.87
C VAL A 420 12.23 7.32 -8.99
N VAL A 421 12.65 6.30 -9.74
CA VAL A 421 14.04 6.11 -10.13
C VAL A 421 14.17 6.42 -11.62
N ILE A 422 15.21 7.16 -12.00
CA ILE A 422 15.60 7.37 -13.39
C ILE A 422 16.93 6.66 -13.60
N LEU A 423 16.92 5.54 -14.31
CA LEU A 423 18.09 4.71 -14.58
C LEU A 423 18.62 4.98 -15.99
N TYR A 424 19.87 5.43 -16.08
CA TYR A 424 20.62 5.50 -17.34
C TYR A 424 21.68 4.41 -17.36
N THR A 425 21.74 3.63 -18.43
CA THR A 425 22.71 2.53 -18.55
C THR A 425 23.13 2.26 -19.99
N SER A 426 24.38 1.79 -20.17
CA SER A 426 24.97 1.47 -21.47
C SER A 426 25.25 -0.01 -21.72
N ALA A 427 24.96 -0.87 -20.75
CA ALA A 427 25.09 -2.31 -20.90
C ALA A 427 24.15 -3.02 -19.90
N TYR A 428 23.88 -4.30 -20.13
CA TYR A 428 23.17 -5.13 -19.16
C TYR A 428 24.02 -6.36 -18.82
N ASP A 429 24.52 -6.42 -17.59
CA ASP A 429 25.25 -7.59 -17.10
C ASP A 429 24.28 -8.56 -16.40
N ASP A 430 24.10 -9.76 -16.98
CA ASP A 430 23.32 -10.86 -16.44
C ASP A 430 24.18 -11.97 -15.81
N THR A 431 25.49 -11.75 -15.69
CA THR A 431 26.43 -12.77 -15.20
C THR A 431 26.53 -12.85 -13.67
N GLY A 432 25.84 -11.95 -12.95
CA GLY A 432 25.74 -11.96 -11.49
C GLY A 432 24.77 -13.01 -10.93
N SER A 433 24.97 -13.42 -9.68
CA SER A 433 24.11 -14.40 -8.99
C SER A 433 22.72 -13.88 -8.62
N GLU A 434 22.50 -12.55 -8.69
CA GLU A 434 21.23 -11.89 -8.38
C GLU A 434 20.77 -11.05 -9.57
N SER A 435 19.49 -11.17 -9.92
CA SER A 435 18.90 -10.44 -11.05
C SER A 435 18.42 -9.05 -10.63
N PRO A 436 18.78 -7.97 -11.35
CA PRO A 436 18.21 -6.65 -11.13
C PRO A 436 16.70 -6.60 -11.39
N VAL A 437 16.14 -7.56 -12.15
CA VAL A 437 14.69 -7.69 -12.39
C VAL A 437 13.94 -7.95 -11.09
N SER A 438 14.43 -8.84 -10.23
CA SER A 438 13.78 -9.18 -8.96
C SER A 438 13.68 -7.97 -8.05
N LEU A 439 14.74 -7.16 -7.96
CA LEU A 439 14.71 -5.91 -7.21
C LEU A 439 13.75 -4.89 -7.84
N ALA A 440 13.77 -4.74 -9.17
CA ALA A 440 12.87 -3.84 -9.87
C ALA A 440 11.39 -4.20 -9.64
N LEU A 441 11.05 -5.50 -9.58
CA LEU A 441 9.71 -5.98 -9.23
C LEU A 441 9.33 -5.61 -7.79
N ASN A 442 10.22 -5.85 -6.82
CA ASN A 442 9.98 -5.45 -5.43
C ASN A 442 9.77 -3.93 -5.30
N MET A 443 10.58 -3.13 -5.99
CA MET A 443 10.42 -1.67 -6.02
C MET A 443 9.05 -1.25 -6.60
N ARG A 444 8.54 -1.97 -7.62
CA ARG A 444 7.19 -1.70 -8.16
C ARG A 444 6.10 -2.02 -7.17
N GLU A 445 6.19 -3.13 -6.44
CA GLU A 445 5.23 -3.48 -5.37
C GLU A 445 5.21 -2.39 -4.28
N ASP A 446 6.35 -1.76 -4.01
CA ASP A 446 6.48 -0.60 -3.11
C ASP A 446 5.99 0.73 -3.74
N ASN A 447 5.35 0.69 -4.91
CA ASN A 447 4.92 1.85 -5.69
C ASN A 447 6.07 2.82 -6.01
N ILE A 448 7.28 2.30 -6.26
CA ILE A 448 8.40 3.05 -6.81
C ILE A 448 8.43 2.81 -8.31
N LYS A 449 8.18 3.84 -9.11
CA LYS A 449 8.24 3.72 -10.57
C LYS A 449 9.70 3.83 -11.03
N ILE A 450 10.11 2.99 -11.98
CA ILE A 450 11.44 3.03 -12.58
C ILE A 450 11.29 3.51 -14.03
N ILE A 451 11.99 4.57 -14.39
CA ILE A 451 12.14 5.05 -15.76
C ILE A 451 13.51 4.60 -16.23
N THR A 452 13.60 3.89 -17.35
CA THR A 452 14.89 3.45 -17.89
C THR A 452 15.22 4.17 -19.19
N ILE A 453 16.51 4.45 -19.37
CA ILE A 453 17.06 5.05 -20.57
C ILE A 453 18.25 4.18 -20.98
N ALA A 454 18.03 3.31 -21.95
CA ALA A 454 19.08 2.49 -22.52
C ALA A 454 19.86 3.29 -23.58
N PHE A 455 21.20 3.23 -23.51
CA PHE A 455 22.06 3.79 -24.56
C PHE A 455 22.15 2.80 -25.72
N SER A 456 21.14 2.81 -26.60
CA SER A 456 20.93 1.78 -27.64
C SER A 456 22.06 1.69 -28.66
N GLN A 457 22.83 2.75 -28.85
CA GLN A 457 24.03 2.75 -29.70
C GLN A 457 25.23 2.01 -29.09
N LYS A 458 25.13 1.62 -27.81
CA LYS A 458 26.15 0.87 -27.06
C LYS A 458 25.70 -0.54 -26.67
N MET A 459 24.43 -0.89 -26.94
CA MET A 459 23.78 -2.12 -26.48
C MET A 459 23.21 -2.92 -27.65
N GLY A 460 23.20 -4.25 -27.52
CA GLY A 460 22.41 -5.11 -28.40
C GLY A 460 20.91 -4.98 -28.13
N SER A 461 20.08 -5.39 -29.10
CA SER A 461 18.60 -5.35 -28.95
C SER A 461 18.11 -6.12 -27.72
N ASP A 462 18.74 -7.24 -27.41
CA ASP A 462 18.36 -8.10 -26.29
C ASP A 462 18.67 -7.44 -24.94
N GLU A 463 19.80 -6.72 -24.85
CA GLU A 463 20.14 -5.96 -23.65
C GLU A 463 19.20 -4.77 -23.46
N VAL A 464 18.81 -4.07 -24.54
CA VAL A 464 17.82 -2.99 -24.49
C VAL A 464 16.48 -3.51 -23.95
N ASN A 465 16.03 -4.67 -24.44
CA ASN A 465 14.81 -5.31 -23.94
C ASN A 465 14.91 -5.68 -22.45
N LYS A 466 16.04 -6.26 -22.02
CA LYS A 466 16.29 -6.57 -20.60
C LYS A 466 16.32 -5.32 -19.71
N VAL A 467 16.86 -4.20 -20.18
CA VAL A 467 16.75 -2.91 -19.47
C VAL A 467 15.29 -2.45 -19.41
N GLY A 468 14.53 -2.62 -20.48
CA GLY A 468 13.10 -2.33 -20.52
C GLY A 468 12.30 -3.15 -19.50
N GLU A 469 12.66 -4.40 -19.27
CA GLU A 469 12.05 -5.25 -18.24
C GLU A 469 12.20 -4.71 -16.82
N LEU A 470 13.16 -3.80 -16.55
CA LEU A 470 13.32 -3.13 -15.26
C LEU A 470 12.35 -1.94 -15.09
N ALA A 471 11.92 -1.32 -16.18
CA ALA A 471 11.07 -0.14 -16.15
C ALA A 471 9.66 -0.43 -15.63
N TRP A 472 9.01 0.62 -15.12
CA TRP A 472 7.55 0.63 -15.09
C TRP A 472 7.05 0.50 -16.54
N PRO A 473 6.01 -0.30 -16.84
CA PRO A 473 5.60 -0.49 -18.22
C PRO A 473 5.31 0.82 -18.95
N SER A 474 5.82 0.95 -20.18
CA SER A 474 5.82 2.17 -21.01
C SER A 474 6.76 3.29 -20.55
N PHE A 475 7.61 3.07 -19.54
CA PHE A 475 8.66 4.00 -19.09
C PHE A 475 10.06 3.51 -19.47
N ASP A 476 10.13 2.57 -20.42
CA ASP A 476 11.34 2.10 -21.08
C ASP A 476 11.64 2.96 -22.30
N PHE A 477 12.73 3.72 -22.25
CA PHE A 477 13.13 4.64 -23.30
C PHE A 477 14.55 4.33 -23.78
N VAL A 478 14.89 4.89 -24.95
CA VAL A 478 16.27 4.89 -25.46
C VAL A 478 16.80 6.32 -25.58
N ASN A 479 18.12 6.49 -25.45
CA ASN A 479 18.76 7.81 -25.43
C ASN A 479 18.60 8.60 -26.75
N GLU A 480 18.46 7.90 -27.88
CA GLU A 480 18.28 8.51 -29.22
C GLU A 480 16.80 8.72 -29.58
N GLU A 481 15.88 8.48 -28.64
CA GLU A 481 14.46 8.55 -28.90
C GLU A 481 13.99 9.99 -29.16
N PRO A 482 13.25 10.26 -30.26
CA PRO A 482 12.71 11.59 -30.52
C PRO A 482 11.79 12.05 -29.39
N GLY A 483 12.04 13.26 -28.90
CA GLY A 483 11.24 13.88 -27.83
C GLY A 483 11.43 13.23 -26.46
N LEU A 484 12.56 12.55 -26.20
CA LEU A 484 12.86 11.92 -24.91
C LEU A 484 12.56 12.82 -23.69
N PRO A 485 12.94 14.12 -23.64
CA PRO A 485 12.61 14.96 -22.50
C PRO A 485 11.10 15.05 -22.21
N ASP A 486 10.27 15.18 -23.25
CA ASP A 486 8.81 15.26 -23.08
C ASP A 486 8.21 13.92 -22.64
N LYS A 487 8.74 12.79 -23.14
CA LYS A 487 8.36 11.45 -22.68
C LYS A 487 8.70 11.22 -21.21
N MET A 488 9.87 11.67 -20.78
CA MET A 488 10.28 11.62 -19.39
C MET A 488 9.41 12.51 -18.50
N TYR A 489 9.04 13.72 -18.96
CA TYR A 489 8.06 14.54 -18.23
C TYR A 489 6.72 13.84 -18.10
N ASN A 490 6.22 13.22 -19.15
CA ASN A 490 4.97 12.46 -19.08
C ASN A 490 5.06 11.31 -18.08
N ALA A 491 6.19 10.58 -18.04
CA ALA A 491 6.42 9.54 -17.04
C ALA A 491 6.45 10.09 -15.60
N LEU A 492 7.10 11.24 -15.37
CA LEU A 492 7.08 11.93 -14.08
C LEU A 492 5.66 12.39 -13.71
N CYS A 493 4.91 12.98 -14.64
CA CYS A 493 3.53 13.40 -14.42
C CYS A 493 2.61 12.21 -14.08
N GLN A 494 2.76 11.09 -14.80
CA GLN A 494 2.05 9.84 -14.51
C GLN A 494 2.50 9.20 -13.19
N THR A 495 3.72 9.46 -12.72
CA THR A 495 4.16 9.07 -11.37
C THR A 495 3.55 9.96 -10.31
N ASN A 496 3.38 11.25 -10.61
CA ASN A 496 2.77 12.25 -9.75
C ASN A 496 1.24 12.22 -9.77
N CYS A 497 0.64 11.43 -10.65
CA CYS A 497 -0.81 11.25 -10.76
C CYS A 497 -1.26 10.00 -10.00
N PHE A 498 -1.96 10.18 -8.88
CA PHE A 498 -2.34 9.08 -8.02
C PHE A 498 -3.63 9.34 -7.24
N CYS A 499 -4.26 8.25 -6.81
CA CYS A 499 -5.48 8.30 -6.02
C CYS A 499 -5.24 8.30 -4.51
N PRO A 500 -6.22 8.78 -3.73
CA PRO A 500 -6.28 8.51 -2.30
C PRO A 500 -6.20 7.01 -2.01
N PRO A 501 -5.74 6.59 -0.81
CA PRO A 501 -5.72 5.19 -0.42
C PRO A 501 -7.10 4.54 -0.59
N ASN A 502 -7.16 3.31 -1.11
CA ASN A 502 -8.39 2.54 -1.38
C ASN A 502 -9.29 3.05 -2.52
N TRP A 503 -8.88 4.08 -3.25
CA TRP A 503 -9.57 4.53 -4.45
C TRP A 503 -8.88 3.97 -5.70
N GLN A 504 -9.68 3.50 -6.65
CA GLN A 504 -9.22 2.99 -7.93
C GLN A 504 -9.03 4.14 -8.92
N GLN A 505 -7.85 4.29 -9.50
CA GLN A 505 -7.66 5.24 -10.59
C GLN A 505 -8.43 4.78 -11.83
N TYR A 506 -9.15 5.70 -12.46
CA TYR A 506 -9.75 5.45 -13.77
C TYR A 506 -8.63 5.34 -14.81
N THR A 507 -8.61 4.24 -15.57
CA THR A 507 -7.60 3.99 -16.61
C THR A 507 -8.29 3.64 -17.92
N THR A 508 -7.55 3.61 -19.02
CA THR A 508 -8.08 3.18 -20.32
C THR A 508 -8.52 1.71 -20.33
N ASN A 509 -8.01 0.89 -19.40
CA ASN A 509 -8.37 -0.51 -19.26
C ASN A 509 -8.27 -0.98 -17.81
N ILE A 510 -9.40 -1.37 -17.22
CA ILE A 510 -9.49 -1.79 -15.82
C ILE A 510 -8.76 -3.09 -15.46
N THR A 511 -8.55 -3.98 -16.44
CA THR A 511 -7.82 -5.23 -16.21
C THR A 511 -6.32 -5.05 -16.35
N ASP A 512 -5.90 -3.98 -17.02
CA ASP A 512 -4.51 -3.63 -17.19
C ASP A 512 -4.08 -2.66 -16.08
N GLN A 513 -3.36 -3.18 -15.10
CA GLN A 513 -2.85 -2.39 -13.99
C GLN A 513 -1.81 -1.33 -14.40
N TYR A 514 -1.32 -1.38 -15.64
CA TYR A 514 -0.34 -0.45 -16.19
C TYR A 514 -0.95 0.54 -17.19
N ALA A 515 -2.25 0.43 -17.47
CA ALA A 515 -2.94 1.34 -18.35
C ALA A 515 -2.78 2.80 -17.86
N PRO A 516 -2.52 3.76 -18.78
CA PRO A 516 -2.40 5.17 -18.42
C PRO A 516 -3.60 5.65 -17.60
N GLY A 517 -3.29 6.32 -16.49
CA GLY A 517 -4.29 6.84 -15.58
C GLY A 517 -4.88 8.15 -16.09
N TYR A 518 -6.19 8.28 -15.92
CA TYR A 518 -6.88 9.56 -15.96
C TYR A 518 -6.73 10.28 -14.61
N GLY A 519 -7.02 11.57 -14.62
CA GLY A 519 -7.00 12.45 -13.46
C GLY A 519 -8.22 12.27 -12.54
N VAL A 520 -8.74 11.04 -12.45
CA VAL A 520 -10.00 10.68 -11.81
C VAL A 520 -9.82 9.38 -11.01
N CYS A 521 -10.39 9.35 -9.81
CA CYS A 521 -10.39 8.25 -8.86
C CYS A 521 -11.81 7.82 -8.53
N LEU A 522 -12.01 6.51 -8.37
CA LEU A 522 -13.31 5.89 -8.17
C LEU A 522 -13.32 5.01 -6.92
N TYR A 523 -14.41 5.10 -6.15
CA TYR A 523 -14.62 4.29 -4.96
C TYR A 523 -16.00 3.67 -4.99
N LEU A 524 -16.06 2.34 -4.97
CA LEU A 524 -17.33 1.62 -4.86
C LEU A 524 -17.67 1.46 -3.38
N SER A 525 -18.76 2.09 -2.95
CA SER A 525 -19.24 1.94 -1.59
C SER A 525 -19.73 0.51 -1.33
N SER A 526 -19.35 -0.04 -0.19
CA SER A 526 -19.80 -1.37 0.27
C SER A 526 -21.22 -1.34 0.86
N ILE A 527 -21.75 -0.16 1.18
CA ILE A 527 -23.10 0.02 1.70
C ILE A 527 -24.07 0.40 0.60
N THR A 528 -25.35 0.06 0.80
CA THR A 528 -26.44 0.53 -0.05
C THR A 528 -27.08 1.77 0.55
N SER A 529 -27.47 2.71 -0.31
CA SER A 529 -28.14 3.94 0.12
C SER A 529 -29.10 4.43 -0.96
N ALA A 530 -30.09 5.24 -0.57
CA ALA A 530 -30.81 6.08 -1.50
C ALA A 530 -29.85 7.10 -2.17
N TRP A 531 -30.24 7.61 -3.34
CA TRP A 531 -29.39 8.46 -4.16
C TRP A 531 -28.97 9.74 -3.44
N ILE A 532 -29.91 10.44 -2.78
CA ILE A 532 -29.61 11.71 -2.10
C ILE A 532 -28.61 11.52 -0.94
N PRO A 533 -28.81 10.59 0.02
CA PRO A 533 -27.81 10.34 1.04
C PRO A 533 -26.48 9.80 0.49
N ALA A 534 -26.51 8.99 -0.59
CA ALA A 534 -25.30 8.50 -1.25
C ALA A 534 -24.46 9.67 -1.82
N SER A 535 -25.14 10.67 -2.39
CA SER A 535 -24.50 11.85 -2.96
C SER A 535 -23.74 12.68 -1.93
N PHE A 536 -24.27 12.77 -0.69
CA PHE A 536 -23.56 13.37 0.45
C PHE A 536 -22.48 12.44 1.02
N ALA A 537 -22.75 11.13 1.08
CA ALA A 537 -21.81 10.15 1.61
C ALA A 537 -20.49 10.16 0.83
N CYS A 538 -20.51 10.31 -0.50
CA CYS A 538 -19.29 10.44 -1.28
C CYS A 538 -18.38 11.58 -0.78
N GLY A 539 -18.94 12.76 -0.51
CA GLY A 539 -18.16 13.89 0.03
C GLY A 539 -17.59 13.67 1.44
N ASN A 540 -18.12 12.70 2.19
CA ASN A 540 -17.59 12.29 3.49
C ASN A 540 -16.47 11.25 3.37
N GLU A 541 -16.36 10.52 2.24
CA GLU A 541 -15.26 9.58 1.99
C GLU A 541 -13.94 10.31 1.77
N VAL A 542 -13.95 11.34 0.92
CA VAL A 542 -12.83 12.25 0.66
C VAL A 542 -13.40 13.64 0.33
N PRO A 543 -12.84 14.74 0.90
CA PRO A 543 -13.29 16.09 0.56
C PRO A 543 -13.25 16.36 -0.95
N GLY A 544 -14.39 16.76 -1.51
CA GLY A 544 -14.53 17.04 -2.95
C GLY A 544 -15.02 15.86 -3.79
N ALA A 545 -15.23 14.68 -3.19
CA ALA A 545 -15.85 13.56 -3.88
C ALA A 545 -17.36 13.75 -4.09
N TYR A 546 -17.89 13.17 -5.16
CA TYR A 546 -19.31 13.20 -5.58
C TYR A 546 -19.66 11.88 -6.28
N LEU A 547 -20.94 11.63 -6.62
CA LEU A 547 -21.30 10.41 -7.36
C LEU A 547 -20.71 10.43 -8.77
N THR A 548 -20.18 9.29 -9.23
CA THR A 548 -19.44 9.19 -10.50
C THR A 548 -20.20 9.69 -11.71
N THR A 549 -19.46 10.27 -12.65
CA THR A 549 -19.99 10.66 -13.95
C THR A 549 -19.72 9.58 -14.99
N GLU A 550 -20.56 9.54 -16.03
CA GLU A 550 -20.39 8.66 -17.18
C GLU A 550 -20.61 9.46 -18.46
N SER A 551 -19.60 10.26 -18.83
CA SER A 551 -19.66 11.10 -20.02
C SER A 551 -19.22 10.40 -21.31
N THR A 552 -18.65 9.20 -21.23
CA THR A 552 -18.23 8.39 -22.39
C THR A 552 -18.55 6.90 -22.21
N SER A 553 -18.55 6.15 -23.33
CA SER A 553 -18.69 4.69 -23.35
C SER A 553 -17.61 3.98 -22.55
N GLU A 554 -16.38 4.49 -22.62
CA GLU A 554 -15.22 3.91 -21.94
C GLU A 554 -15.40 4.02 -20.43
N LYS A 555 -15.85 5.19 -19.95
CA LYS A 555 -16.11 5.42 -18.53
C LYS A 555 -17.25 4.56 -18.01
N HIS A 556 -18.36 4.48 -18.75
CA HIS A 556 -19.48 3.59 -18.39
C HIS A 556 -19.03 2.13 -18.27
N ASN A 557 -18.27 1.64 -19.26
CA ASN A 557 -17.76 0.28 -19.27
C ASN A 557 -16.77 0.03 -18.11
N PHE A 558 -15.92 1.01 -17.80
CA PHE A 558 -15.00 0.94 -16.68
C PHE A 558 -15.74 0.87 -15.34
N ASN A 559 -16.66 1.81 -15.08
CA ASN A 559 -17.46 1.83 -13.85
C ASN A 559 -18.20 0.51 -13.64
N PHE A 560 -18.78 -0.02 -14.71
CA PHE A 560 -19.44 -1.31 -14.67
C PHE A 560 -18.48 -2.46 -14.33
N ALA A 561 -17.35 -2.56 -15.03
CA ALA A 561 -16.36 -3.59 -14.75
C ALA A 561 -15.78 -3.47 -13.33
N TYR A 562 -15.65 -2.25 -12.82
CA TYR A 562 -15.20 -1.96 -11.46
C TYR A 562 -16.21 -2.45 -10.42
N ALA A 563 -17.49 -2.12 -10.62
CA ALA A 563 -18.57 -2.59 -9.76
C ALA A 563 -18.65 -4.13 -9.73
N LYS A 564 -18.49 -4.77 -10.89
CA LYS A 564 -18.51 -6.24 -11.03
C LYS A 564 -17.34 -6.93 -10.33
N LYS A 565 -16.14 -6.34 -10.33
CA LYS A 565 -14.93 -6.92 -9.71
C LYS A 565 -14.97 -6.94 -8.19
N SER A 566 -15.86 -6.16 -7.55
CA SER A 566 -15.94 -6.13 -6.09
C SER A 566 -16.34 -7.50 -5.50
N ASN A 567 -15.57 -7.97 -4.50
CA ASN A 567 -15.52 -9.33 -3.92
C ASN A 567 -16.82 -9.91 -3.31
N ASN A 568 -18.00 -9.44 -3.69
CA ASN A 568 -19.22 -10.17 -3.40
C ASN A 568 -19.36 -11.26 -4.47
N SER A 569 -19.55 -12.51 -4.07
CA SER A 569 -19.67 -13.70 -4.95
C SER A 569 -20.79 -13.62 -6.01
N ASN A 570 -21.45 -12.47 -6.15
CA ASN A 570 -22.47 -12.13 -7.14
C ASN A 570 -22.22 -10.79 -7.87
N GLY A 571 -21.14 -10.03 -7.64
CA GLY A 571 -20.89 -8.72 -8.27
C GLY A 571 -21.95 -7.63 -7.97
N VAL A 572 -21.59 -6.35 -8.09
CA VAL A 572 -22.58 -5.25 -8.03
C VAL A 572 -23.06 -4.95 -9.44
N TYR A 573 -24.32 -5.29 -9.73
CA TYR A 573 -24.93 -5.12 -11.06
C TYR A 573 -25.86 -3.92 -11.20
N SER A 574 -26.17 -3.25 -10.08
CA SER A 574 -26.99 -2.04 -10.08
C SER A 574 -26.42 -1.06 -9.06
N TYR A 575 -26.17 0.18 -9.47
CA TYR A 575 -25.57 1.20 -8.61
C TYR A 575 -25.97 2.62 -9.03
N HIS A 576 -25.98 3.54 -8.07
CA HIS A 576 -26.24 4.96 -8.35
C HIS A 576 -25.06 5.63 -9.05
N ILE A 577 -25.37 6.52 -9.98
CA ILE A 577 -24.43 7.43 -10.65
C ILE A 577 -24.88 8.87 -10.45
N GLY A 578 -24.00 9.86 -10.66
CA GLY A 578 -24.26 11.26 -10.33
C GLY A 578 -25.25 11.99 -11.24
N LEU A 579 -26.01 11.30 -12.09
CA LEU A 579 -26.96 11.94 -13.00
C LEU A 579 -28.32 12.14 -12.31
N GLN A 580 -28.83 13.37 -12.35
CA GLN A 580 -30.13 13.74 -11.79
C GLN A 580 -30.87 14.71 -12.71
N TYR A 581 -32.19 14.57 -12.81
CA TYR A 581 -33.06 15.57 -13.41
C TYR A 581 -33.33 16.70 -12.41
N GLN A 582 -32.92 17.91 -12.75
CA GLN A 582 -33.18 19.10 -11.95
C GLN A 582 -33.26 20.32 -12.86
N ASN A 583 -34.10 21.29 -12.51
CA ASN A 583 -34.23 22.56 -13.25
C ASN A 583 -34.47 22.36 -14.76
N GLY A 584 -35.30 21.39 -15.13
CA GLY A 584 -35.71 21.16 -16.53
C GLY A 584 -34.77 20.28 -17.37
N GLN A 585 -33.62 19.83 -16.83
CA GLN A 585 -32.63 19.05 -17.58
C GLN A 585 -31.92 18.00 -16.71
N TYR A 586 -31.35 16.98 -17.33
CA TYR A 586 -30.43 16.07 -16.63
C TYR A 586 -29.07 16.74 -16.49
N SER A 587 -28.48 16.64 -15.31
CA SER A 587 -27.14 17.18 -15.03
C SER A 587 -26.36 16.25 -14.11
N TRP A 588 -25.07 16.16 -14.36
CA TRP A 588 -24.10 15.49 -13.51
C TRP A 588 -23.88 16.30 -12.25
N GLN A 589 -24.02 15.63 -11.11
CA GLN A 589 -23.56 16.13 -9.82
C GLN A 589 -22.09 16.51 -9.93
N GLN A 590 -21.71 17.55 -9.21
CA GLN A 590 -20.32 17.94 -8.99
C GLN A 590 -20.08 18.01 -7.48
N PHE A 591 -18.84 18.26 -7.08
CA PHE A 591 -18.52 18.45 -5.66
C PHE A 591 -19.43 19.50 -5.01
N ASN A 592 -19.70 19.33 -3.72
CA ASN A 592 -20.66 20.18 -3.00
C ASN A 592 -20.29 21.68 -3.11
N GLY A 593 -21.18 22.48 -3.69
CA GLY A 593 -20.96 23.91 -3.96
C GLY A 593 -20.57 24.26 -5.41
N SER A 594 -20.31 23.27 -6.27
CA SER A 594 -20.14 23.49 -7.71
C SER A 594 -21.45 23.44 -8.48
N ASN A 595 -21.47 24.14 -9.62
CA ASN A 595 -22.59 24.07 -10.55
C ASN A 595 -22.66 22.67 -11.20
N PRO A 596 -23.84 22.03 -11.22
CA PRO A 596 -24.04 20.79 -11.96
C PRO A 596 -23.67 20.96 -13.44
N VAL A 597 -23.09 19.92 -14.03
CA VAL A 597 -22.73 19.93 -15.46
C VAL A 597 -23.88 19.33 -16.27
N PRO A 598 -24.53 20.06 -17.19
CA PRO A 598 -25.60 19.50 -18.02
C PRO A 598 -25.16 18.25 -18.77
N LEU A 599 -26.05 17.25 -18.85
CA LEU A 599 -25.82 16.06 -19.66
C LEU A 599 -25.62 16.45 -21.12
N ASP A 600 -24.53 15.98 -21.73
CA ASP A 600 -24.33 16.15 -23.16
C ASP A 600 -25.15 15.13 -23.94
N ASN A 601 -26.19 15.57 -24.65
CA ASN A 601 -27.08 14.67 -25.39
C ASN A 601 -26.41 13.98 -26.60
N SER A 602 -25.14 14.28 -26.88
CA SER A 602 -24.33 13.57 -27.88
C SER A 602 -24.03 12.12 -27.46
N TYR A 603 -24.02 11.83 -26.16
CA TYR A 603 -23.78 10.51 -25.60
C TYR A 603 -24.78 10.23 -24.47
N THR A 604 -25.54 9.13 -24.60
CA THR A 604 -26.40 8.65 -23.52
C THR A 604 -26.44 7.12 -23.49
N TYR A 605 -26.69 6.56 -22.31
CA TYR A 605 -26.81 5.12 -22.10
C TYR A 605 -28.18 4.70 -21.56
N TRP A 606 -29.22 5.52 -21.80
CA TRP A 606 -30.60 5.21 -21.39
C TRP A 606 -31.08 3.86 -21.91
N ASN A 607 -31.79 3.13 -21.06
CA ASN A 607 -32.53 1.96 -21.51
C ASN A 607 -33.74 2.37 -22.36
N ALA A 608 -34.24 1.45 -23.18
CA ALA A 608 -35.51 1.61 -23.87
C ALA A 608 -36.63 1.97 -22.86
N GLY A 609 -37.36 3.05 -23.15
CA GLY A 609 -38.41 3.58 -22.27
C GLY A 609 -37.93 4.55 -21.19
N TYR A 610 -36.64 4.92 -21.18
CA TYR A 610 -36.05 5.92 -20.29
C TYR A 610 -35.43 7.07 -21.11
N PRO A 611 -35.27 8.29 -20.55
CA PRO A 611 -35.63 8.68 -19.20
C PRO A 611 -37.14 8.69 -18.92
N ASN A 612 -37.56 8.29 -17.72
CA ASN A 612 -38.94 8.27 -17.27
C ASN A 612 -39.06 8.89 -15.86
N GLN A 613 -39.45 10.17 -15.83
CA GLN A 613 -39.57 10.96 -14.60
C GLN A 613 -40.71 10.50 -13.69
N ASN A 614 -41.67 9.72 -14.19
CA ASN A 614 -42.73 9.16 -13.35
C ASN A 614 -42.19 8.11 -12.36
N ILE A 615 -41.01 7.52 -12.64
CA ILE A 615 -40.33 6.58 -11.75
C ILE A 615 -39.48 7.34 -10.71
N GLY A 616 -38.81 8.41 -11.15
CA GLY A 616 -38.00 9.27 -10.29
C GLY A 616 -37.05 10.14 -11.09
N GLU A 617 -36.40 11.09 -10.41
CA GLU A 617 -35.53 12.09 -11.01
C GLU A 617 -34.05 11.68 -11.01
N CYS A 618 -33.68 10.69 -10.20
CA CYS A 618 -32.31 10.23 -10.06
C CYS A 618 -32.02 9.05 -10.97
N VAL A 619 -30.74 8.77 -11.24
CA VAL A 619 -30.34 7.75 -12.21
C VAL A 619 -29.43 6.71 -11.57
N LYS A 620 -29.68 5.46 -11.95
CA LYS A 620 -28.82 4.31 -11.65
C LYS A 620 -28.39 3.63 -12.95
N VAL A 621 -27.29 2.91 -12.88
CA VAL A 621 -26.97 1.85 -13.85
C VAL A 621 -27.70 0.59 -13.40
N ASP A 622 -28.37 -0.10 -14.32
CA ASP A 622 -29.08 -1.34 -14.04
C ASP A 622 -28.79 -2.42 -15.10
N ARG A 623 -28.85 -3.68 -14.69
CA ARG A 623 -28.70 -4.84 -15.59
C ARG A 623 -30.04 -5.19 -16.22
N ILE A 624 -30.07 -5.30 -17.54
CA ILE A 624 -31.35 -5.37 -18.26
C ILE A 624 -31.62 -6.77 -18.78
N PHE A 625 -30.70 -7.36 -19.57
CA PHE A 625 -30.66 -8.80 -19.89
C PHE A 625 -29.26 -9.14 -20.44
N GLY A 626 -28.72 -10.34 -20.14
CA GLY A 626 -27.38 -10.75 -20.57
C GLY A 626 -26.25 -9.95 -19.91
N SER A 627 -25.33 -9.41 -20.73
CA SER A 627 -24.20 -8.55 -20.32
C SER A 627 -24.41 -7.06 -20.66
N SER A 628 -25.66 -6.62 -20.85
CA SER A 628 -25.98 -5.22 -21.16
C SER A 628 -26.49 -4.47 -19.92
N TYR A 629 -25.94 -3.27 -19.72
CA TYR A 629 -26.24 -2.37 -18.61
C TYR A 629 -26.61 -1.00 -19.18
N ARG A 630 -27.60 -0.35 -18.58
CA ARG A 630 -28.15 0.91 -19.09
C ARG A 630 -28.60 1.80 -17.95
N TRP A 631 -28.73 3.08 -18.24
CA TRP A 631 -29.29 4.06 -17.32
C TRP A 631 -30.80 3.89 -17.21
N THR A 632 -31.28 3.88 -15.97
CA THR A 632 -32.71 3.87 -15.65
C THR A 632 -32.99 4.88 -14.55
N ASN A 633 -34.19 5.44 -14.55
CA ASN A 633 -34.65 6.33 -13.49
C ASN A 633 -34.94 5.55 -12.22
N VAL A 634 -34.70 6.21 -11.10
CA VAL A 634 -34.92 5.67 -9.77
C VAL A 634 -35.41 6.79 -8.85
N ASN A 635 -36.23 6.45 -7.86
CA ASN A 635 -36.63 7.41 -6.84
C ASN A 635 -35.42 7.79 -5.99
N CYS A 636 -35.20 9.10 -5.83
CA CYS A 636 -34.04 9.66 -5.16
C CYS A 636 -33.94 9.30 -3.66
N TYR A 637 -35.04 8.89 -3.02
CA TYR A 637 -35.15 8.70 -1.57
C TYR A 637 -35.48 7.26 -1.14
N SER A 638 -36.01 6.42 -2.04
CA SER A 638 -36.57 5.12 -1.64
C SER A 638 -35.87 3.89 -2.24
N SER A 639 -34.81 4.07 -3.04
CA SER A 639 -34.11 2.95 -3.68
C SER A 639 -32.68 2.80 -3.17
N PHE A 640 -32.46 1.76 -2.38
CA PHE A 640 -31.19 1.48 -1.72
C PHE A 640 -30.31 0.61 -2.62
N LEU A 641 -29.26 1.21 -3.17
CA LEU A 641 -28.29 0.54 -4.05
C LEU A 641 -26.88 0.91 -3.63
N ASN A 642 -25.90 0.11 -4.03
CA ASN A 642 -24.51 0.53 -4.01
C ASN A 642 -24.35 1.78 -4.89
N TYR A 643 -23.24 2.48 -4.71
CA TYR A 643 -22.96 3.69 -5.46
C TYR A 643 -21.46 3.84 -5.66
N ILE A 644 -21.07 4.46 -6.77
CA ILE A 644 -19.68 4.76 -7.08
C ILE A 644 -19.47 6.24 -6.85
N CYS A 645 -18.50 6.56 -6.00
CA CYS A 645 -18.01 7.90 -5.79
C CYS A 645 -16.83 8.18 -6.71
N GLU A 646 -16.65 9.45 -7.04
CA GLU A 646 -15.58 9.96 -7.89
C GLU A 646 -14.94 11.19 -7.25
N VAL A 647 -13.62 11.31 -7.38
CA VAL A 647 -12.82 12.48 -6.99
C VAL A 647 -11.65 12.65 -7.94
N TYR A 648 -11.10 13.87 -8.04
CA TYR A 648 -9.89 14.08 -8.84
C TYR A 648 -8.65 13.47 -8.18
N THR A 649 -7.75 12.94 -9.00
CA THR A 649 -6.42 12.47 -8.56
C THR A 649 -5.61 13.61 -7.97
N CYS A 650 -4.68 13.26 -7.09
CA CYS A 650 -3.54 14.10 -6.83
C CYS A 650 -2.68 14.17 -8.08
N ASP A 651 -2.40 15.37 -8.60
CA ASP A 651 -1.45 15.61 -9.71
C ASP A 651 -1.02 17.08 -9.78
N THR A 652 -0.21 17.47 -10.75
CA THR A 652 0.38 18.82 -10.84
C THR A 652 -0.64 19.97 -10.82
N ASP A 653 -1.91 19.71 -11.13
CA ASP A 653 -2.97 20.72 -11.14
C ASP A 653 -3.93 20.57 -9.93
N ASN A 654 -3.83 19.48 -9.18
CA ASN A 654 -4.57 19.20 -7.95
C ASN A 654 -3.63 18.65 -6.86
N TYR A 655 -2.99 19.56 -6.10
CA TYR A 655 -2.12 19.18 -5.00
C TYR A 655 -2.89 18.58 -3.82
N CYS A 656 -2.49 17.37 -3.44
CA CYS A 656 -2.90 16.78 -2.18
C CYS A 656 -1.82 17.10 -1.14
N PRO A 657 -2.14 17.72 0.01
CA PRO A 657 -1.20 17.91 1.11
C PRO A 657 -1.14 16.64 2.01
N PRO A 658 -0.09 16.49 2.85
CA PRO A 658 0.10 15.31 3.70
C PRO A 658 -1.05 15.04 4.69
N ASN A 659 -1.86 16.08 5.00
CA ASN A 659 -2.83 16.10 6.11
C ASN A 659 -4.30 16.19 5.67
N LYS A 660 -4.62 16.03 4.39
CA LYS A 660 -6.02 15.88 3.94
C LYS A 660 -6.29 14.41 3.66
N ARG A 661 -6.72 13.69 4.69
CA ARG A 661 -7.55 12.49 4.57
C ARG A 661 -8.99 12.93 4.79
#